data_AF-A0A1H3XDM3-F1
#
_entry.id   AF-A0A1H3XDM3-F1
#
_cell.length_a   1.000
_cell.length_b   1.000
_cell.length_c   1.000
_cell.angle_alpha   90.00
_cell.angle_beta   90.00
_cell.angle_gamma   90.00
#
_symmetry.space_group_name_H-M   'P 1'
#
loop_
_entity.id
_entity.type
_entity.pdbx_description
1 polymer ?
#
loop_
_entity_poly.entity_id
_entity_poly.type
_entity_poly.pdbx_seq_one_letter_code
_entity_poly.pdbx_strand_id
1 'polypeptide(L)'
;MNYPVWELTTFGGGFLIAFVAIVHVLVAHFAVGGGLYLIMLEKKAYKDDDAGLLDYVKKHSKFFLLVSMVFGGLTGVGIWWTIALLNPAATSSLIHIFVFGWAAEWVFFVTEIVALFIYFYTFGKMDRKNHIIIGWLYFFSAWMSLFLINGIIGFMLTPGGWIEDHNFWSGFFNPTMWPSLIFRTGISLTLCGVFGFITASFVKDANLRQKVMRTCSAWVGFPFILMILGGWWYFKAIPEPAITLILEKSPQVGDFLLLLAWVMPLLFIASMIMAIRLPNSFQRFFSFVIVAIALIYFGAFEFVREGGRHPYIIYDHMYANQVYTKDVPDIQKAGFLATAKWTENSDVSDQNLIAAGRDLFKFQCSACHSVDGILNDIKPLVKKYDSVFGMDSKLNGLGKLNQYMPHFMGTREERFALASYIVYSLNQVDDLNMGNPVVEAKELPVAIPAFDKEKDDYVLLAWNNLGMHCVSDSDPYWILLPPANDLYAQLVKRGDSPEIITEGVEITYQVEEGFEYPEKQVRFWEFADKLLGKDLAPGVGVSGLKVAGKMALAEDHRAFTAAFVPVVPYPADGSYNPYPIFTITAKDKETGKILMTTKTVAPTSTEMGCKNCHDGGWRVDGVAGFSDETSLDVLVAHDKNSGTNLVERAKNGEPMLCQSCHADPVLGTKGNPELLNFPAAIHGWHANFLTDREGMQACAACHPSRPDGPTQCFRSHHSEFMDCTNCHGTMEDHSLSLLKHELDAGKKGAARLMENLQPRVVETVAEINPRLPWLNEPDCLNCHEEFEMGNTTDAFNTWTENAEGLYRNRHDQMEAMMCEACHGSTHAVYPATLNKFGTNRDSIQPLQYQGNNRPIGNDCTVCHTVQPEFEGHHPNSLRL
;
A
#
# COMPACT_ATOMS: atom_id res chain seq x y z
N MET A 1 22.91 -6.34 14.53
CA MET A 1 22.45 -5.83 15.86
C MET A 1 23.42 -6.22 16.97
N ASN A 2 23.94 -5.27 17.74
CA ASN A 2 24.99 -5.52 18.75
C ASN A 2 24.49 -5.63 20.20
N TYR A 3 23.23 -5.27 20.47
CA TYR A 3 22.67 -5.16 21.81
C TYR A 3 21.46 -6.08 22.00
N PRO A 4 21.20 -6.57 23.23
CA PRO A 4 19.99 -7.32 23.55
C PRO A 4 18.75 -6.40 23.46
N VAL A 5 17.62 -6.96 23.06
CA VAL A 5 16.33 -6.26 23.01
C VAL A 5 15.52 -6.55 24.26
N TRP A 6 15.06 -5.49 24.94
CA TRP A 6 14.10 -5.60 26.04
C TRP A 6 12.67 -5.60 25.49
N GLU A 7 12.11 -6.80 25.32
CA GLU A 7 10.77 -7.00 24.78
C GLU A 7 9.69 -6.70 25.83
N LEU A 8 8.90 -5.65 25.60
CA LEU A 8 7.84 -5.19 26.52
C LEU A 8 6.43 -5.58 26.09
N THR A 9 6.26 -6.21 24.92
CA THR A 9 4.97 -6.61 24.31
C THR A 9 3.90 -5.49 24.39
N THR A 10 2.99 -5.54 25.38
CA THR A 10 1.92 -4.57 25.65
C THR A 10 2.44 -3.14 25.89
N PHE A 11 3.60 -2.98 26.53
CA PHE A 11 4.22 -1.67 26.78
C PHE A 11 5.31 -1.33 25.75
N GLY A 12 5.37 -2.07 24.65
CA GLY A 12 6.25 -1.81 23.51
C GLY A 12 5.84 -0.59 22.68
N GLY A 13 6.35 -0.50 21.45
CA GLY A 13 5.96 0.53 20.49
C GLY A 13 6.26 1.97 20.91
N GLY A 14 7.29 2.17 21.75
CA GLY A 14 7.72 3.50 22.21
C GLY A 14 6.92 4.08 23.38
N PHE A 15 5.94 3.36 23.94
CA PHE A 15 5.05 3.86 24.99
C PHE A 15 5.81 4.43 26.20
N LEU A 16 6.76 3.67 26.75
CA LEU A 16 7.50 4.08 27.95
C LEU A 16 8.35 5.34 27.69
N ILE A 17 8.94 5.45 26.49
CA ILE A 17 9.68 6.65 26.09
C ILE A 17 8.74 7.84 26.02
N ALA A 18 7.60 7.71 25.32
CA ALA A 18 6.63 8.78 25.20
C ALA A 18 6.11 9.23 26.58
N PHE A 19 5.75 8.29 27.45
CA PHE A 19 5.25 8.59 28.80
C PHE A 19 6.28 9.37 29.63
N VAL A 20 7.52 8.88 29.72
CA VAL A 20 8.56 9.52 30.54
C VAL A 20 9.02 10.84 29.92
N ALA A 21 9.19 10.90 28.59
CA ALA A 21 9.63 12.09 27.88
C ALA A 21 8.62 13.24 28.01
N ILE A 22 7.33 13.00 27.74
CA ILE A 22 6.30 14.06 27.82
C ILE A 22 6.24 14.65 29.23
N VAL A 23 6.27 13.81 30.26
CA VAL A 23 6.22 14.24 31.66
C VAL A 23 7.48 15.03 32.05
N HIS A 24 8.66 14.50 31.74
CA HIS A 24 9.92 15.15 32.07
C HIS A 24 10.08 16.48 31.34
N VAL A 25 9.84 16.51 30.02
CA VAL A 25 10.05 17.66 29.16
C VAL A 25 9.18 18.84 29.61
N LEU A 26 7.92 18.61 29.99
CA LEU A 26 7.06 19.65 30.55
C LEU A 26 7.68 20.32 31.77
N VAL A 27 8.25 19.52 32.68
CA VAL A 27 8.86 20.00 33.92
C VAL A 27 10.23 20.64 33.69
N ALA A 28 11.03 20.09 32.78
CA ALA A 28 12.31 20.66 32.38
C ALA A 28 12.12 22.04 31.75
N HIS A 29 11.14 22.23 30.87
CA HIS A 29 10.84 23.54 30.28
C HIS A 29 10.31 24.54 31.33
N PHE A 30 9.56 24.07 32.33
CA PHE A 30 9.22 24.89 33.49
C PHE A 30 10.46 25.32 34.30
N ALA A 31 11.43 24.42 34.50
CA ALA A 31 12.70 24.74 35.17
C ALA A 31 13.45 25.86 34.44
N VAL A 32 13.64 25.70 33.12
CA VAL A 32 14.37 26.67 32.28
C VAL A 32 13.73 28.06 32.34
N GLY A 33 12.43 28.17 32.08
CA GLY A 33 11.78 29.49 32.09
C GLY A 33 11.63 30.07 33.50
N GLY A 34 11.58 29.22 34.53
CA GLY A 34 11.20 29.62 35.88
C GLY A 34 12.29 30.42 36.56
N GLY A 35 13.55 30.18 36.16
CA GLY A 35 14.68 31.01 36.54
C GLY A 35 14.46 32.49 36.21
N LEU A 36 14.12 32.79 34.95
CA LEU A 36 13.87 34.17 34.53
C LEU A 36 12.62 34.75 35.23
N TYR A 37 11.57 33.94 35.35
CA TYR A 37 10.33 34.35 36.01
C TYR A 37 10.56 34.76 37.49
N LEU A 38 11.27 33.94 38.26
CA LEU A 38 11.61 34.21 39.66
C LEU A 38 12.39 35.51 39.83
N ILE A 39 13.44 35.70 39.05
CA ILE A 39 14.27 36.91 39.08
C ILE A 39 13.44 38.15 38.78
N MET A 40 12.59 38.08 37.76
CA MET A 40 11.82 39.23 37.30
C MET A 40 10.72 39.61 38.28
N LEU A 41 10.08 38.63 38.91
CA LEU A 41 9.15 38.89 40.01
C LEU A 41 9.83 39.44 41.25
N GLU A 42 11.00 38.93 41.63
CA GLU A 42 11.76 39.45 42.76
C GLU A 42 12.18 40.91 42.52
N LYS A 43 12.75 41.20 41.34
CA LYS A 43 13.09 42.56 40.91
C LYS A 43 11.87 43.47 40.95
N LYS A 44 10.72 42.99 40.47
CA LYS A 44 9.46 43.73 40.51
C LYS A 44 9.00 43.99 41.95
N ALA A 45 9.11 43.00 42.84
CA ALA A 45 8.74 43.14 44.24
C ALA A 45 9.59 44.22 44.94
N TYR A 46 10.90 44.25 44.70
CA TYR A 46 11.76 45.30 45.25
C TYR A 46 11.52 46.66 44.61
N LYS A 47 11.28 46.72 43.31
CA LYS A 47 11.01 47.98 42.59
C LYS A 47 9.71 48.62 43.06
N ASP A 48 8.68 47.81 43.26
CA ASP A 48 7.34 48.25 43.64
C ASP A 48 7.16 48.32 45.18
N ASP A 49 8.22 48.04 45.96
CA ASP A 49 8.23 47.89 47.43
C ASP A 49 7.09 47.00 47.97
N ASP A 50 6.83 45.89 47.27
CA ASP A 50 5.70 44.99 47.53
C ASP A 50 6.15 43.76 48.34
N ALA A 51 6.01 43.86 49.65
CA ALA A 51 6.32 42.77 50.58
C ALA A 51 5.45 41.51 50.35
N GLY A 52 4.22 41.67 49.86
CA GLY A 52 3.32 40.54 49.58
C GLY A 52 3.77 39.76 48.35
N LEU A 53 4.20 40.48 47.29
CA LEU A 53 4.79 39.86 46.11
C LEU A 53 6.11 39.18 46.43
N LEU A 54 6.94 39.76 47.31
CA LEU A 54 8.20 39.16 47.74
C LEU A 54 7.98 37.85 48.53
N ASP A 55 7.00 37.82 49.44
CA ASP A 55 6.60 36.59 50.14
C ASP A 55 6.04 35.53 49.18
N TYR A 56 5.26 35.94 48.18
CA TYR A 56 4.81 35.06 47.10
C TYR A 56 6.01 34.45 46.35
N VAL A 57 6.99 35.26 45.94
CA VAL A 57 8.18 34.77 45.24
C VAL A 57 8.89 33.72 46.07
N LYS A 58 9.14 33.98 47.37
CA LYS A 58 9.77 33.01 48.27
C LYS A 58 9.00 31.68 48.36
N LYS A 59 7.67 31.73 48.45
CA LYS A 59 6.82 30.52 48.47
C LYS A 59 6.82 29.81 47.12
N HIS A 60 6.75 30.55 46.02
CA HIS A 60 6.84 30.01 44.68
C HIS A 60 8.20 29.37 44.43
N SER A 61 9.31 29.92 44.94
CA SER A 61 10.64 29.31 44.86
C SER A 61 10.71 27.96 45.56
N LYS A 62 9.97 27.75 46.66
CA LYS A 62 9.86 26.42 47.28
C LYS A 62 9.14 25.43 46.37
N PHE A 63 8.01 25.83 45.79
CA PHE A 63 7.26 25.01 44.84
C PHE A 63 8.12 24.68 43.61
N PHE A 64 8.77 25.70 43.06
CA PHE A 64 9.69 25.60 41.94
C PHE A 64 10.79 24.57 42.26
N LEU A 65 11.51 24.72 43.38
CA LEU A 65 12.54 23.77 43.81
C LEU A 65 12.03 22.32 43.90
N LEU A 66 10.85 22.09 44.49
CA LEU A 66 10.33 20.72 44.62
C LEU A 66 9.96 20.11 43.26
N VAL A 67 9.35 20.89 42.36
CA VAL A 67 8.89 20.39 41.07
C VAL A 67 10.04 20.27 40.07
N SER A 68 10.87 21.31 39.91
CA SER A 68 11.97 21.29 38.93
C SER A 68 13.12 20.39 39.38
N MET A 69 13.60 20.54 40.62
CA MET A 69 14.78 19.81 41.08
C MET A 69 14.46 18.36 41.45
N VAL A 70 13.48 18.14 42.33
CA VAL A 70 13.22 16.79 42.86
C VAL A 70 12.49 15.95 41.81
N PHE A 71 11.31 16.40 41.37
CA PHE A 71 10.53 15.65 40.38
C PHE A 71 11.18 15.70 38.99
N GLY A 72 11.65 16.86 38.53
CA GLY A 72 12.38 16.98 37.26
C GLY A 72 13.68 16.18 37.24
N GLY A 73 14.48 16.22 38.33
CA GLY A 73 15.70 15.43 38.44
C GLY A 73 15.45 13.91 38.39
N LEU A 74 14.44 13.41 39.12
CA LEU A 74 14.07 11.99 39.10
C LEU A 74 13.59 11.54 37.72
N THR A 75 12.72 12.32 37.08
CA THR A 75 12.21 12.00 35.74
C THR A 75 13.30 12.10 34.67
N GLY A 76 14.30 12.97 34.84
CA GLY A 76 15.45 13.09 33.93
C GLY A 76 16.37 11.87 33.98
N VAL A 77 16.67 11.38 35.19
CA VAL A 77 17.35 10.07 35.36
C VAL A 77 16.50 8.94 34.76
N GLY A 78 15.17 9.01 34.90
CA GLY A 78 14.23 8.07 34.30
C GLY A 78 14.34 8.00 32.77
N ILE A 79 14.48 9.13 32.08
CA ILE A 79 14.70 9.15 30.62
C ILE A 79 15.96 8.37 30.27
N TRP A 80 17.09 8.66 30.93
CA TRP A 80 18.38 8.01 30.63
C TRP A 80 18.31 6.49 30.73
N TRP A 81 17.67 5.97 31.78
CA TRP A 81 17.43 4.53 31.92
C TRP A 81 16.54 3.98 30.80
N THR A 82 15.47 4.70 30.48
CA THR A 82 14.49 4.27 29.48
C THR A 82 15.11 4.18 28.09
N ILE A 83 15.82 5.23 27.64
CA ILE A 83 16.44 5.24 26.31
C ILE A 83 17.61 4.27 26.21
N ALA A 84 18.39 4.07 27.29
CA ALA A 84 19.50 3.12 27.28
C ALA A 84 19.03 1.66 27.15
N LEU A 85 17.85 1.31 27.69
CA LEU A 85 17.30 -0.04 27.60
C LEU A 85 16.50 -0.29 26.31
N LEU A 86 15.73 0.70 25.87
CA LEU A 86 14.85 0.53 24.70
C LEU A 86 15.57 0.86 23.38
N ASN A 87 16.48 1.84 23.40
CA ASN A 87 17.25 2.27 22.24
C ASN A 87 18.77 2.33 22.51
N PRO A 88 19.40 1.22 22.93
CA PRO A 88 20.82 1.18 23.30
C PRO A 88 21.77 1.62 22.17
N ALA A 89 21.52 1.23 20.92
CA ALA A 89 22.42 1.57 19.81
C ALA A 89 22.37 3.06 19.48
N ALA A 90 21.17 3.64 19.43
CA ALA A 90 20.99 5.07 19.19
C ALA A 90 21.57 5.89 20.35
N THR A 91 21.29 5.48 21.59
CA THR A 91 21.86 6.11 22.80
C THR A 91 23.39 6.05 22.78
N SER A 92 23.97 4.89 22.47
CA SER A 92 25.41 4.73 22.32
C SER A 92 25.97 5.65 21.23
N SER A 93 25.33 5.72 20.06
CA SER A 93 25.78 6.58 18.95
C SER A 93 25.80 8.05 19.37
N LEU A 94 24.71 8.55 19.96
CA LEU A 94 24.63 9.92 20.45
C LEU A 94 25.68 10.24 21.52
N ILE A 95 26.02 9.29 22.40
CA ILE A 95 27.10 9.46 23.38
C ILE A 95 28.44 9.60 22.66
N HIS A 96 28.77 8.73 21.70
CA HIS A 96 30.06 8.80 21.01
C HIS A 96 30.22 10.08 20.19
N ILE A 97 29.12 10.60 19.63
CA ILE A 97 29.13 11.85 18.86
C ILE A 97 29.22 13.06 19.81
N PHE A 98 28.46 13.08 20.90
CA PHE A 98 28.25 14.28 21.73
C PHE A 98 28.69 14.15 23.18
N VAL A 99 29.62 13.25 23.53
CA VAL A 99 30.05 13.01 24.94
C VAL A 99 30.38 14.30 25.69
N PHE A 100 31.08 15.23 25.04
CA PHE A 100 31.43 16.52 25.65
C PHE A 100 30.25 17.50 25.72
N GLY A 101 29.29 17.41 24.79
CA GLY A 101 28.04 18.18 24.85
C GLY A 101 27.18 17.75 26.05
N TRP A 102 27.02 16.45 26.24
CA TRP A 102 26.37 15.86 27.42
C TRP A 102 27.11 16.22 28.70
N ALA A 103 28.44 16.04 28.75
CA ALA A 103 29.21 16.40 29.94
C ALA A 103 29.06 17.89 30.31
N ALA A 104 29.06 18.79 29.31
CA ALA A 104 28.81 20.21 29.53
C ALA A 104 27.40 20.47 30.08
N GLU A 105 26.38 19.78 29.57
CA GLU A 105 25.00 19.91 30.05
C GLU A 105 24.89 19.53 31.53
N TRP A 106 25.55 18.44 31.95
CA TRP A 106 25.58 17.99 33.34
C TRP A 106 26.27 19.00 34.27
N VAL A 107 27.33 19.67 33.81
CA VAL A 107 28.00 20.74 34.58
C VAL A 107 27.05 21.92 34.79
N PHE A 108 26.32 22.33 33.75
CA PHE A 108 25.32 23.39 33.87
C PHE A 108 24.15 22.97 34.76
N PHE A 109 23.69 21.72 34.67
CA PHE A 109 22.64 21.19 35.54
C PHE A 109 23.05 21.18 37.02
N VAL A 110 24.26 20.74 37.35
CA VAL A 110 24.78 20.83 38.73
C VAL A 110 24.87 22.29 39.19
N THR A 111 25.30 23.19 38.32
CA THR A 111 25.36 24.62 38.62
C THR A 111 23.97 25.20 38.88
N GLU A 112 22.96 24.82 38.10
CA GLU A 112 21.57 25.25 38.33
C GLU A 112 21.09 24.75 39.70
N ILE A 113 21.31 23.48 40.04
CA ILE A 113 20.87 22.93 41.34
C ILE A 113 21.48 23.71 42.50
N VAL A 114 22.78 23.94 42.45
CA VAL A 114 23.50 24.68 43.49
C VAL A 114 23.00 26.12 43.58
N ALA A 115 22.85 26.81 42.44
CA ALA A 115 22.33 28.16 42.39
C ALA A 115 20.90 28.24 42.96
N LEU A 116 20.03 27.27 42.63
CA LEU A 116 18.66 27.24 43.12
C LEU A 116 18.58 27.02 44.63
N PHE A 117 19.45 26.15 45.19
CA PHE A 117 19.53 25.97 46.63
C PHE A 117 19.98 27.23 47.35
N ILE A 118 21.04 27.87 46.85
CA ILE A 118 21.54 29.13 47.41
C ILE A 118 20.43 30.17 47.34
N TYR A 119 19.79 30.34 46.18
CA TYR A 119 18.66 31.26 45.99
C TYR A 119 17.55 31.01 47.03
N PHE A 120 17.05 29.78 47.13
CA PHE A 120 15.95 29.49 48.05
C PHE A 120 16.31 29.66 49.54
N TYR A 121 17.46 29.15 49.98
CA TYR A 121 17.80 29.13 51.41
C TYR A 121 18.39 30.45 51.94
N THR A 122 18.85 31.32 51.05
CA THR A 122 19.42 32.62 51.42
C THR A 122 18.45 33.79 51.27
N PHE A 123 17.17 33.50 50.95
CA PHE A 123 16.10 34.49 50.86
C PHE A 123 15.94 35.28 52.17
N GLY A 124 16.24 36.58 52.12
CA GLY A 124 16.25 37.48 53.29
C GLY A 124 17.49 37.38 54.19
N LYS A 125 18.49 36.57 53.83
CA LYS A 125 19.80 36.44 54.51
C LYS A 125 20.95 37.01 53.69
N MET A 126 20.88 36.89 52.37
CA MET A 126 21.83 37.48 51.42
C MET A 126 21.38 38.88 51.00
N ASP A 127 22.32 39.77 50.67
CA ASP A 127 21.99 41.07 50.12
C ASP A 127 21.28 40.93 48.75
N ARG A 128 20.42 41.91 48.44
CA ARG A 128 19.53 41.85 47.27
C ARG A 128 20.29 41.70 45.95
N LYS A 129 21.46 42.35 45.82
CA LYS A 129 22.24 42.34 44.58
C LYS A 129 22.78 40.94 44.33
N ASN A 130 23.43 40.35 45.33
CA ASN A 130 23.98 38.99 45.21
C ASN A 130 22.87 37.95 45.05
N HIS A 131 21.73 38.08 45.75
CA HIS A 131 20.61 37.16 45.60
C HIS A 131 20.05 37.14 44.16
N ILE A 132 19.89 38.32 43.55
CA ILE A 132 19.50 38.44 42.14
C ILE A 132 20.57 37.86 41.20
N ILE A 133 21.86 38.04 41.49
CA ILE A 133 22.95 37.44 40.70
C ILE A 133 22.87 35.92 40.73
N ILE A 134 22.64 35.31 41.90
CA ILE A 134 22.44 33.85 42.01
C ILE A 134 21.24 33.40 41.17
N GLY A 135 20.14 34.16 41.17
CA GLY A 135 19.01 33.90 40.28
C GLY A 135 19.41 33.92 38.80
N TRP A 136 20.18 34.92 38.36
CA TRP A 136 20.69 34.98 36.97
C TRP A 136 21.62 33.82 36.62
N LEU A 137 22.46 33.39 37.56
CA LEU A 137 23.30 32.21 37.37
C LEU A 137 22.43 30.96 37.15
N TYR A 138 21.37 30.78 37.96
CA TYR A 138 20.41 29.70 37.73
C TYR A 138 19.81 29.75 36.32
N PHE A 139 19.24 30.90 35.92
CA PHE A 139 18.59 31.01 34.61
C PHE A 139 19.56 30.76 33.46
N PHE A 140 20.77 31.32 33.53
CA PHE A 140 21.79 31.09 32.51
C PHE A 140 22.17 29.61 32.43
N SER A 141 22.41 28.96 33.57
CA SER A 141 22.75 27.53 33.59
C SER A 141 21.62 26.66 33.05
N ALA A 142 20.37 26.90 33.47
CA ALA A 142 19.22 26.14 32.98
C ALA A 142 18.99 26.34 31.47
N TRP A 143 19.14 27.58 30.97
CA TRP A 143 19.06 27.85 29.54
C TRP A 143 20.22 27.21 28.75
N MET A 144 21.43 27.16 29.32
CA MET A 144 22.56 26.45 28.70
C MET A 144 22.32 24.94 28.64
N SER A 145 21.67 24.35 29.65
CA SER A 145 21.23 22.94 29.56
C SER A 145 20.25 22.75 28.40
N LEU A 146 19.23 23.62 28.25
CA LEU A 146 18.33 23.61 27.09
C LEU A 146 19.09 23.74 25.76
N PHE A 147 20.05 24.67 25.67
CA PHE A 147 20.85 24.90 24.47
C PHE A 147 21.61 23.63 24.04
N LEU A 148 22.24 22.94 24.99
CA LEU A 148 23.04 21.75 24.74
C LEU A 148 22.17 20.56 24.33
N ILE A 149 21.13 20.24 25.10
CA ILE A 149 20.25 19.11 24.78
C ILE A 149 19.49 19.34 23.47
N ASN A 150 19.12 20.58 23.16
CA ASN A 150 18.43 20.93 21.92
C ASN A 150 19.28 20.64 20.69
N GLY A 151 20.59 20.92 20.72
CA GLY A 151 21.50 20.57 19.63
C GLY A 151 21.52 19.07 19.35
N ILE A 152 21.60 18.26 20.41
CA ILE A 152 21.67 16.80 20.34
C ILE A 152 20.34 16.18 19.86
N ILE A 153 19.20 16.69 20.33
CA ILE A 153 17.89 16.17 19.89
C ILE A 153 17.54 16.63 18.47
N GLY A 154 17.87 17.89 18.11
CA GLY A 154 17.68 18.40 16.74
C GLY A 154 18.47 17.60 15.71
N PHE A 155 19.66 17.14 16.09
CA PHE A 155 20.50 16.28 15.26
C PHE A 155 19.79 14.99 14.83
N MET A 156 18.96 14.38 15.68
CA MET A 156 18.27 13.12 15.35
C MET A 156 17.32 13.27 14.15
N LEU A 157 16.71 14.45 13.98
CA LEU A 157 15.80 14.74 12.86
C LEU A 157 16.57 15.28 11.65
N THR A 158 17.55 16.17 11.89
CA THR A 158 18.34 16.78 10.83
C THR A 158 19.83 16.68 11.15
N PRO A 159 20.52 15.58 10.86
CA PRO A 159 21.96 15.49 11.11
C PRO A 159 22.79 16.50 10.29
N GLY A 160 22.25 16.94 9.14
CA GLY A 160 22.89 17.95 8.29
C GLY A 160 24.24 17.48 7.75
N GLY A 161 25.22 18.40 7.69
CA GLY A 161 26.56 18.12 7.17
C GLY A 161 27.34 17.03 7.93
N TRP A 162 26.90 16.66 9.14
CA TRP A 162 27.52 15.58 9.91
C TRP A 162 27.51 14.23 9.21
N ILE A 163 26.52 13.97 8.35
CA ILE A 163 26.45 12.73 7.56
C ILE A 163 27.70 12.57 6.68
N GLU A 164 28.28 13.67 6.22
CA GLU A 164 29.45 13.68 5.33
C GLU A 164 30.77 13.83 6.10
N ASP A 165 30.84 14.76 7.06
CA ASP A 165 32.10 15.17 7.69
C ASP A 165 32.36 14.54 9.08
N HIS A 166 31.32 13.94 9.68
CA HIS A 166 31.31 13.43 11.06
C HIS A 166 31.80 14.44 12.12
N ASN A 167 31.72 15.74 11.83
CA ASN A 167 32.23 16.80 12.67
C ASN A 167 31.22 17.16 13.78
N PHE A 168 31.70 17.22 15.02
CA PHE A 168 30.89 17.57 16.19
C PHE A 168 30.03 18.83 15.98
N TRP A 169 30.61 19.90 15.43
CA TRP A 169 29.91 21.18 15.27
C TRP A 169 28.88 21.16 14.16
N SER A 170 29.14 20.44 13.06
CA SER A 170 28.19 20.22 11.98
C SER A 170 26.95 19.48 12.48
N GLY A 171 27.13 18.48 13.36
CA GLY A 171 26.01 17.76 13.99
C GLY A 171 25.29 18.60 15.04
N PHE A 172 26.03 19.31 15.90
CA PHE A 172 25.45 20.09 16.99
C PHE A 172 24.65 21.31 16.46
N PHE A 173 25.20 22.05 15.50
CA PHE A 173 24.55 23.18 14.83
C PHE A 173 23.81 22.74 13.56
N ASN A 174 23.01 21.70 13.70
CA ASN A 174 22.17 21.21 12.63
C ASN A 174 21.11 22.22 12.15
N PRO A 175 20.51 22.02 10.95
CA PRO A 175 19.53 22.93 10.37
C PRO A 175 18.36 23.31 11.30
N THR A 176 17.91 22.39 12.14
CA THR A 176 16.77 22.63 13.05
C THR A 176 17.17 23.13 14.44
N MET A 177 18.46 23.21 14.76
CA MET A 177 18.96 23.59 16.10
C MET A 177 18.43 24.96 16.53
N TRP A 178 18.72 26.01 15.76
CA TRP A 178 18.32 27.38 16.08
C TRP A 178 16.81 27.61 16.12
N PRO A 179 16.02 27.19 15.12
CA PRO A 179 14.57 27.34 15.20
C PRO A 179 13.96 26.57 16.37
N SER A 180 14.43 25.34 16.62
CA SER A 180 13.99 24.55 17.79
C SER A 180 14.36 25.25 19.10
N LEU A 181 15.54 25.85 19.20
CA LEU A 181 15.96 26.58 20.40
C LEU A 181 15.07 27.78 20.69
N ILE A 182 14.72 28.57 19.67
CA ILE A 182 13.82 29.73 19.81
C ILE A 182 12.43 29.24 20.24
N PHE A 183 11.91 28.22 19.57
CA PHE A 183 10.63 27.61 19.90
C PHE A 183 10.60 27.11 21.36
N ARG A 184 11.59 26.30 21.75
CA ARG A 184 11.70 25.71 23.10
C ARG A 184 11.96 26.76 24.17
N THR A 185 12.65 27.85 23.85
CA THR A 185 12.79 29.00 24.77
C THR A 185 11.44 29.70 24.97
N GLY A 186 10.70 29.99 23.90
CA GLY A 186 9.39 30.63 23.97
C GLY A 186 8.37 29.83 24.79
N ILE A 187 8.32 28.51 24.59
CA ILE A 187 7.43 27.63 25.36
C ILE A 187 7.86 27.48 26.82
N SER A 188 9.16 27.40 27.10
CA SER A 188 9.68 27.35 28.49
C SER A 188 9.24 28.58 29.28
N LEU A 189 9.39 29.76 28.68
CA LEU A 189 8.98 31.03 29.30
C LEU A 189 7.45 31.11 29.46
N THR A 190 6.68 30.61 28.50
CA THR A 190 5.22 30.52 28.56
C THR A 190 4.76 29.65 29.72
N LEU A 191 5.33 28.45 29.87
CA LEU A 191 4.97 27.48 30.92
C LEU A 191 5.14 28.03 32.32
N CYS A 192 6.06 28.96 32.54
CA CYS A 192 6.28 29.53 33.86
C CYS A 192 5.11 30.41 34.31
N GLY A 193 4.48 31.11 33.37
CA GLY A 193 3.21 31.77 33.61
C GLY A 193 2.10 30.75 33.95
N VAL A 194 2.05 29.63 33.23
CA VAL A 194 1.08 28.54 33.44
C VAL A 194 1.22 27.91 34.84
N PHE A 195 2.41 27.48 35.24
CA PHE A 195 2.66 26.95 36.58
C PHE A 195 2.52 28.03 37.67
N GLY A 196 2.80 29.29 37.33
CA GLY A 196 2.51 30.45 38.19
C GLY A 196 1.04 30.51 38.60
N PHE A 197 0.09 30.23 37.69
CA PHE A 197 -1.35 30.20 38.00
C PHE A 197 -1.72 29.19 39.09
N ILE A 198 -1.03 28.04 39.16
CA ILE A 198 -1.26 27.07 40.24
C ILE A 198 -0.97 27.74 41.57
N THR A 199 0.26 28.19 41.79
CA THR A 199 0.66 28.77 43.07
C THR A 199 -0.09 30.07 43.41
N ALA A 200 -0.38 30.90 42.40
CA ALA A 200 -1.19 32.11 42.56
C ALA A 200 -2.59 31.80 43.08
N SER A 201 -3.22 30.71 42.61
CA SER A 201 -4.59 30.32 43.03
C SER A 201 -4.70 29.93 44.51
N PHE A 202 -3.57 29.61 45.15
CA PHE A 202 -3.50 29.31 46.59
C PHE A 202 -3.16 30.52 47.46
N VAL A 203 -2.93 31.69 46.87
CA VAL A 203 -2.73 32.94 47.61
C VAL A 203 -4.04 33.36 48.30
N LYS A 204 -3.98 33.55 49.63
CA LYS A 204 -5.14 33.88 50.46
C LYS A 204 -5.65 35.30 50.20
N ASP A 205 -4.76 36.28 50.13
CA ASP A 205 -5.11 37.67 49.83
C ASP A 205 -5.65 37.80 48.40
N ALA A 206 -6.88 38.30 48.26
CA ALA A 206 -7.58 38.34 46.99
C ALA A 206 -6.99 39.36 45.99
N ASN A 207 -6.43 40.46 46.48
CA ASN A 207 -5.87 41.51 45.62
C ASN A 207 -4.48 41.10 45.12
N LEU A 208 -3.64 40.56 46.01
CA LEU A 208 -2.35 39.95 45.66
C LEU A 208 -2.55 38.77 44.72
N ARG A 209 -3.52 37.87 44.99
CA ARG A 209 -3.86 36.77 44.08
C ARG A 209 -4.15 37.30 42.69
N GLN A 210 -5.06 38.28 42.55
CA GLN A 210 -5.41 38.83 41.24
C GLN A 210 -4.23 39.54 40.57
N LYS A 211 -3.39 40.23 41.33
CA LYS A 211 -2.17 40.89 40.83
C LYS A 211 -1.20 39.85 40.25
N VAL A 212 -0.95 38.77 40.98
CA VAL A 212 -0.08 37.67 40.52
C VAL A 212 -0.69 36.98 39.30
N MET A 213 -2.00 36.66 39.30
CA MET A 213 -2.68 36.07 38.14
C MET A 213 -2.52 36.92 36.88
N ARG A 214 -2.76 38.23 36.96
CA ARG A 214 -2.54 39.15 35.84
C ARG A 214 -1.09 39.19 35.38
N THR A 215 -0.15 39.11 36.33
CA THR A 215 1.28 39.06 36.02
C THR A 215 1.63 37.76 35.28
N CYS A 216 1.09 36.62 35.69
CA CYS A 216 1.22 35.34 34.99
C CYS A 216 0.62 35.39 33.58
N SER A 217 -0.59 35.92 33.40
CA SER A 217 -1.21 36.07 32.08
C SER A 217 -0.40 36.99 31.16
N ALA A 218 0.06 38.15 31.66
CA ALA A 218 0.93 39.03 30.87
C ALA A 218 2.26 38.34 30.52
N TRP A 219 2.81 37.53 31.43
CA TRP A 219 4.01 36.74 31.22
C TRP A 219 3.83 35.63 30.18
N VAL A 220 2.65 35.03 30.08
CA VAL A 220 2.33 34.09 28.98
C VAL A 220 2.31 34.83 27.65
N GLY A 221 1.70 36.02 27.59
CA GLY A 221 1.43 36.71 26.33
C GLY A 221 2.66 37.01 25.46
N PHE A 222 3.73 37.53 26.06
CA PHE A 222 4.91 37.98 25.31
C PHE A 222 5.78 36.82 24.75
N PRO A 223 6.20 35.81 25.55
CA PRO A 223 6.94 34.66 25.05
C PRO A 223 6.13 33.75 24.13
N PHE A 224 4.79 33.82 24.17
CA PHE A 224 3.93 33.09 23.23
C PHE A 224 4.19 33.50 21.77
N ILE A 225 4.50 34.79 21.53
CA ILE A 225 4.88 35.27 20.19
C ILE A 225 6.20 34.62 19.75
N LEU A 226 7.17 34.51 20.65
CA LEU A 226 8.44 33.84 20.38
C LEU A 226 8.24 32.36 20.06
N MET A 227 7.32 31.70 20.78
CA MET A 227 6.92 30.32 20.50
C MET A 227 6.33 30.18 19.09
N ILE A 228 5.40 31.05 18.68
CA ILE A 228 4.81 30.98 17.33
C ILE A 228 5.87 31.20 16.24
N LEU A 229 6.70 32.25 16.38
CA LEU A 229 7.73 32.58 15.39
C LEU A 229 8.79 31.47 15.29
N GLY A 230 9.22 30.93 16.44
CA GLY A 230 10.14 29.80 16.49
C GLY A 230 9.54 28.54 15.87
N GLY A 231 8.26 28.24 16.16
CA GLY A 231 7.56 27.08 15.59
C GLY A 231 7.37 27.18 14.08
N TRP A 232 7.04 28.37 13.58
CA TRP A 232 6.97 28.64 12.13
C TRP A 232 8.33 28.50 11.45
N TRP A 233 9.40 29.02 12.07
CA TRP A 233 10.76 28.85 11.56
C TRP A 233 11.19 27.37 11.60
N TYR A 234 10.84 26.65 12.66
CA TYR A 234 11.09 25.22 12.79
C TYR A 234 10.41 24.43 11.68
N PHE A 235 9.13 24.66 11.45
CA PHE A 235 8.39 24.01 10.37
C PHE A 235 9.04 24.24 8.99
N LYS A 236 9.55 25.44 8.72
CA LYS A 236 10.27 25.76 7.48
C LYS A 236 11.68 25.14 7.39
N ALA A 237 12.28 24.78 8.50
CA ALA A 237 13.61 24.19 8.55
C ALA A 237 13.58 22.65 8.47
N ILE A 238 12.41 22.02 8.62
CA ILE A 238 12.24 20.58 8.42
C ILE A 238 12.43 20.26 6.92
N PRO A 239 13.19 19.21 6.58
CA PRO A 239 13.37 18.79 5.19
C PRO A 239 12.04 18.45 4.50
N GLU A 240 11.95 18.73 3.20
CA GLU A 240 10.75 18.46 2.39
C GLU A 240 10.27 16.99 2.47
N PRO A 241 11.13 15.96 2.40
CA PRO A 241 10.68 14.56 2.55
C PRO A 241 9.96 14.28 3.87
N ALA A 242 10.44 14.87 4.97
CA ALA A 242 9.82 14.73 6.28
C ALA A 242 8.48 15.50 6.35
N ILE A 243 8.37 16.67 5.73
CA ILE A 243 7.11 17.42 5.63
C ILE A 243 6.06 16.65 4.83
N THR A 244 6.43 16.11 3.67
CA THR A 244 5.55 15.28 2.84
C THR A 244 5.08 14.05 3.60
N LEU A 245 5.97 13.40 4.35
CA LEU A 245 5.60 12.27 5.20
C LEU A 245 4.54 12.65 6.26
N ILE A 246 4.78 13.76 6.96
CA ILE A 246 3.93 14.29 8.03
C ILE A 246 2.55 14.72 7.50
N LEU A 247 2.50 15.40 6.35
CA LEU A 247 1.28 16.02 5.83
C LEU A 247 0.47 15.11 4.91
N GLU A 248 1.12 14.27 4.10
CA GLU A 248 0.46 13.58 2.99
C GLU A 248 0.43 12.05 3.15
N LYS A 249 1.43 11.46 3.84
CA LYS A 249 1.61 10.00 3.86
C LYS A 249 1.30 9.32 5.20
N SER A 250 1.09 10.08 6.28
CA SER A 250 0.79 9.56 7.62
C SER A 250 -0.41 10.26 8.28
N PRO A 251 -1.63 9.70 8.12
CA PRO A 251 -2.84 10.26 8.73
C PRO A 251 -2.73 10.46 10.25
N GLN A 252 -2.09 9.53 10.96
CA GLN A 252 -1.94 9.62 12.42
C GLN A 252 -1.11 10.84 12.84
N VAL A 253 -0.06 11.19 12.09
CA VAL A 253 0.76 12.37 12.40
C VAL A 253 -0.01 13.66 12.04
N GLY A 254 -0.79 13.62 10.96
CA GLY A 254 -1.72 14.69 10.59
C GLY A 254 -2.73 15.04 11.69
N ASP A 255 -3.29 14.03 12.38
CA ASP A 255 -4.21 14.23 13.51
C ASP A 255 -3.55 15.00 14.67
N PHE A 256 -2.29 14.70 15.00
CA PHE A 256 -1.55 15.43 16.03
C PHE A 256 -1.21 16.86 15.62
N LEU A 257 -0.94 17.11 14.34
CA LEU A 257 -0.78 18.47 13.82
C LEU A 257 -2.07 19.29 13.94
N LEU A 258 -3.21 18.69 13.58
CA LEU A 258 -4.52 19.34 13.75
C LEU A 258 -4.81 19.62 15.22
N LEU A 259 -4.50 18.66 16.11
CA LEU A 259 -4.61 18.85 17.54
C LEU A 259 -3.76 20.01 18.04
N LEU A 260 -2.50 20.13 17.59
CA LEU A 260 -1.63 21.27 17.92
C LEU A 260 -2.24 22.60 17.46
N ALA A 261 -2.79 22.66 16.25
CA ALA A 261 -3.40 23.86 15.68
C ALA A 261 -4.58 24.37 16.53
N TRP A 262 -5.34 23.48 17.17
CA TRP A 262 -6.45 23.84 18.07
C TRP A 262 -6.04 24.07 19.52
N VAL A 263 -5.16 23.24 20.07
CA VAL A 263 -4.74 23.31 21.48
C VAL A 263 -3.89 24.54 21.74
N MET A 264 -3.09 24.99 20.77
CA MET A 264 -2.26 26.18 20.87
C MET A 264 -3.06 27.47 21.17
N PRO A 265 -4.05 27.89 20.35
CA PRO A 265 -4.86 29.07 20.66
C PRO A 265 -5.70 28.87 21.94
N LEU A 266 -6.16 27.64 22.22
CA LEU A 266 -6.88 27.34 23.45
C LEU A 266 -6.03 27.60 24.70
N LEU A 267 -4.76 27.17 24.69
CA LEU A 267 -3.80 27.43 25.77
C LEU A 267 -3.63 28.93 26.02
N PHE A 268 -3.50 29.71 24.95
CA PHE A 268 -3.38 31.17 25.02
C PHE A 268 -4.63 31.82 25.62
N ILE A 269 -5.80 31.53 25.06
CA ILE A 269 -7.08 32.10 25.48
C ILE A 269 -7.36 31.75 26.95
N ALA A 270 -7.17 30.48 27.33
CA ALA A 270 -7.34 30.04 28.72
C ALA A 270 -6.38 30.79 29.67
N SER A 271 -5.13 30.99 29.26
CA SER A 271 -4.16 31.77 30.04
C SER A 271 -4.54 33.25 30.15
N MET A 272 -5.15 33.85 29.12
CA MET A 272 -5.61 35.25 29.17
C MET A 272 -6.85 35.44 30.06
N ILE A 273 -7.77 34.48 30.09
CA ILE A 273 -8.96 34.51 30.96
C ILE A 273 -8.59 34.67 32.44
N MET A 274 -7.45 34.09 32.85
CA MET A 274 -6.94 34.21 34.22
C MET A 274 -6.59 35.65 34.64
N ALA A 275 -6.45 36.59 33.70
CA ALA A 275 -6.26 38.02 33.99
C ALA A 275 -7.52 38.70 34.55
N ILE A 276 -8.70 38.11 34.30
CA ILE A 276 -10.00 38.58 34.77
C ILE A 276 -10.21 38.14 36.22
N ARG A 277 -10.99 38.92 36.98
CA ARG A 277 -11.29 38.62 38.38
C ARG A 277 -12.36 37.54 38.46
N LEU A 278 -11.93 36.30 38.65
CA LEU A 278 -12.78 35.10 38.72
C LEU A 278 -12.96 34.61 40.17
N PRO A 279 -14.00 33.83 40.48
CA PRO A 279 -14.13 33.15 41.77
C PRO A 279 -12.91 32.25 42.06
N ASN A 280 -12.48 32.17 43.33
CA ASN A 280 -11.26 31.44 43.70
C ASN A 280 -11.34 29.93 43.39
N SER A 281 -12.51 29.30 43.61
CA SER A 281 -12.74 27.90 43.25
C SER A 281 -12.54 27.66 41.75
N PHE A 282 -13.05 28.57 40.93
CA PHE A 282 -12.88 28.54 39.48
C PHE A 282 -11.42 28.75 39.08
N GLN A 283 -10.73 29.74 39.65
CA GLN A 283 -9.31 29.96 39.40
C GLN A 283 -8.46 28.73 39.72
N ARG A 284 -8.71 28.05 40.85
CA ARG A 284 -7.97 26.83 41.22
C ARG A 284 -8.19 25.70 40.23
N PHE A 285 -9.45 25.38 39.93
CA PHE A 285 -9.78 24.33 38.97
C PHE A 285 -9.16 24.63 37.59
N PHE A 286 -9.36 25.87 37.12
CA PHE A 286 -8.91 26.28 35.79
C PHE A 286 -7.37 26.31 35.66
N SER A 287 -6.62 26.63 36.73
CA SER A 287 -5.15 26.50 36.72
C SER A 287 -4.67 25.09 36.38
N PHE A 288 -5.33 24.05 36.90
CA PHE A 288 -4.99 22.66 36.57
C PHE A 288 -5.44 22.27 35.15
N VAL A 289 -6.57 22.80 34.69
CA VAL A 289 -7.03 22.62 33.31
C VAL A 289 -6.00 23.20 32.33
N ILE A 290 -5.46 24.40 32.58
CA ILE A 290 -4.42 25.00 31.72
C ILE A 290 -3.16 24.14 31.67
N VAL A 291 -2.74 23.54 32.79
CA VAL A 291 -1.62 22.59 32.81
C VAL A 291 -1.93 21.32 32.01
N ALA A 292 -3.16 20.80 32.09
CA ALA A 292 -3.57 19.66 31.27
C ALA A 292 -3.56 20.00 29.77
N ILE A 293 -4.02 21.19 29.38
CA ILE A 293 -3.93 21.70 28.00
C ILE A 293 -2.46 21.80 27.56
N ALA A 294 -1.57 22.31 28.42
CA ALA A 294 -0.14 22.36 28.12
C ALA A 294 0.48 20.96 27.96
N LEU A 295 0.08 19.99 28.79
CA LEU A 295 0.53 18.60 28.68
C LEU A 295 0.09 17.97 27.35
N ILE A 296 -1.16 18.20 26.93
CA ILE A 296 -1.69 17.73 25.64
C ILE A 296 -0.91 18.37 24.49
N TYR A 297 -0.64 19.68 24.56
CA TYR A 297 0.17 20.38 23.57
C TYR A 297 1.56 19.75 23.43
N PHE A 298 2.25 19.49 24.55
CA PHE A 298 3.57 18.86 24.52
C PHE A 298 3.53 17.43 23.98
N GLY A 299 2.53 16.65 24.40
CA GLY A 299 2.33 15.30 23.89
C GLY A 299 2.20 15.31 22.37
N ALA A 300 1.30 16.14 21.83
CA ALA A 300 1.09 16.26 20.39
C ALA A 300 2.36 16.73 19.66
N PHE A 301 3.11 17.69 20.22
CA PHE A 301 4.38 18.13 19.64
C PHE A 301 5.45 17.03 19.60
N GLU A 302 5.60 16.27 20.69
CA GLU A 302 6.57 15.17 20.72
C GLU A 302 6.20 14.03 19.76
N PHE A 303 4.90 13.73 19.57
CA PHE A 303 4.45 12.78 18.54
C PHE A 303 4.73 13.27 17.12
N VAL A 304 4.51 14.55 16.83
CA VAL A 304 4.85 15.13 15.51
C VAL A 304 6.36 15.10 15.27
N ARG A 305 7.16 15.45 16.28
CA ARG A 305 8.63 15.39 16.19
C ARG A 305 9.13 13.97 15.96
N GLU A 306 8.58 12.99 16.69
CA GLU A 306 8.94 11.59 16.55
C GLU A 306 8.52 11.03 15.18
N GLY A 307 7.28 11.27 14.77
CA GLY A 307 6.78 10.84 13.46
C GLY A 307 7.50 11.51 12.30
N GLY A 308 8.00 12.74 12.48
CA GLY A 308 8.72 13.48 11.44
C GLY A 308 10.09 12.94 11.07
N ARG A 309 10.70 12.08 11.91
CA ARG A 309 11.97 11.42 11.60
C ARG A 309 11.83 9.98 11.13
N HIS A 310 10.64 9.38 11.21
CA HIS A 310 10.43 8.02 10.71
C HIS A 310 10.79 7.93 9.21
N PRO A 311 11.39 6.82 8.77
CA PRO A 311 11.56 5.53 9.45
C PRO A 311 12.82 5.46 10.35
N TYR A 312 13.48 6.59 10.58
CA TYR A 312 14.74 6.69 11.29
C TYR A 312 14.58 7.06 12.77
N ILE A 313 15.54 6.63 13.59
CA ILE A 313 15.79 7.23 14.90
C ILE A 313 16.84 8.33 14.81
N ILE A 314 17.80 8.19 13.89
CA ILE A 314 18.74 9.24 13.46
C ILE A 314 18.71 9.26 11.93
N TYR A 315 18.19 10.33 11.36
CA TYR A 315 17.90 10.44 9.92
C TYR A 315 19.10 10.02 9.04
N ASP A 316 18.88 9.17 8.03
CA ASP A 316 19.89 8.60 7.11
C ASP A 316 21.11 7.89 7.75
N HIS A 317 21.14 7.73 9.07
CA HIS A 317 22.23 7.07 9.79
C HIS A 317 21.78 5.77 10.48
N MET A 318 20.59 5.77 11.07
CA MET A 318 20.05 4.64 11.83
C MET A 318 18.53 4.57 11.79
N TYR A 319 18.00 3.41 11.42
CA TYR A 319 16.56 3.13 11.42
C TYR A 319 15.99 3.02 12.84
N ALA A 320 14.67 3.16 12.98
CA ALA A 320 13.97 3.07 14.26
C ALA A 320 14.14 1.70 14.95
N ASN A 321 14.41 0.63 14.19
CA ASN A 321 14.79 -0.68 14.70
C ASN A 321 16.27 -0.80 15.11
N GLN A 322 17.01 0.33 15.12
CA GLN A 322 18.41 0.44 15.54
C GLN A 322 19.45 -0.21 14.60
N VAL A 323 19.05 -0.53 13.37
CA VAL A 323 19.98 -0.95 12.31
C VAL A 323 20.61 0.29 11.66
N TYR A 324 21.94 0.29 11.50
CA TYR A 324 22.64 1.34 10.77
C TYR A 324 22.35 1.22 9.27
N THR A 325 22.11 2.34 8.60
CA THR A 325 21.80 2.38 7.16
C THR A 325 22.89 1.73 6.31
N LYS A 326 24.16 1.95 6.67
CA LYS A 326 25.33 1.36 6.01
C LYS A 326 25.44 -0.17 6.12
N ASP A 327 24.82 -0.79 7.13
CA ASP A 327 24.94 -2.23 7.39
C ASP A 327 23.86 -3.02 6.63
N VAL A 328 22.84 -2.35 6.07
CA VAL A 328 21.70 -3.01 5.41
C VAL A 328 22.12 -3.91 4.22
N PRO A 329 23.02 -3.51 3.31
CA PRO A 329 23.43 -4.37 2.20
C PRO A 329 24.06 -5.69 2.66
N ASP A 330 24.91 -5.64 3.69
CA ASP A 330 25.55 -6.83 4.25
C ASP A 330 24.52 -7.73 4.97
N ILE A 331 23.57 -7.12 5.68
CA ILE A 331 22.46 -7.84 6.34
C ILE A 331 21.57 -8.53 5.30
N GLN A 332 21.20 -7.86 4.22
CA GLN A 332 20.37 -8.44 3.15
C GLN A 332 21.08 -9.61 2.46
N LYS A 333 22.40 -9.52 2.28
CA LYS A 333 23.20 -10.59 1.68
C LYS A 333 23.35 -11.81 2.60
N ALA A 334 23.53 -11.60 3.90
CA ALA A 334 23.80 -12.67 4.86
C ALA A 334 22.52 -13.26 5.51
N GLY A 335 21.43 -12.51 5.53
CA GLY A 335 20.27 -12.76 6.39
C GLY A 335 20.35 -12.00 7.72
N PHE A 336 19.20 -11.55 8.21
CA PHE A 336 19.12 -10.79 9.45
C PHE A 336 19.48 -11.60 10.67
N LEU A 337 18.93 -12.82 10.78
CA LEU A 337 19.16 -13.71 11.90
C LEU A 337 20.63 -14.13 11.98
N ALA A 338 21.26 -14.39 10.83
CA ALA A 338 22.68 -14.73 10.75
C ALA A 338 23.60 -13.59 11.24
N THR A 339 23.16 -12.34 11.15
CA THR A 339 23.91 -11.15 11.61
C THR A 339 23.49 -10.65 12.99
N ALA A 340 22.43 -11.19 13.57
CA ALA A 340 21.94 -10.83 14.90
C ALA A 340 22.72 -11.58 16.00
N LYS A 341 23.44 -10.84 16.86
CA LYS A 341 24.25 -11.45 17.94
C LYS A 341 23.43 -12.02 19.09
N TRP A 342 22.21 -11.53 19.29
CA TRP A 342 21.37 -11.81 20.46
C TRP A 342 20.09 -12.56 20.09
N THR A 343 20.14 -13.35 19.02
CA THR A 343 19.03 -14.18 18.53
C THR A 343 19.07 -15.59 19.14
N GLU A 344 17.91 -16.22 19.31
CA GLU A 344 17.84 -17.64 19.68
C GLU A 344 17.96 -18.53 18.43
N ASN A 345 17.51 -18.03 17.29
CA ASN A 345 17.54 -18.72 16.00
C ASN A 345 18.43 -17.95 15.02
N SER A 346 19.50 -18.57 14.52
CA SER A 346 20.43 -17.96 13.55
C SER A 346 20.02 -18.14 12.09
N ASP A 347 19.07 -19.03 11.84
CA ASP A 347 18.63 -19.50 10.53
C ASP A 347 17.16 -19.94 10.60
N VAL A 348 16.54 -20.05 9.43
CA VAL A 348 15.15 -20.48 9.26
C VAL A 348 15.11 -21.94 8.80
N SER A 349 14.27 -22.73 9.46
CA SER A 349 13.98 -24.12 9.15
C SER A 349 12.50 -24.41 9.43
N ASP A 350 11.98 -25.51 8.92
CA ASP A 350 10.58 -25.92 9.17
C ASP A 350 10.30 -26.13 10.66
N GLN A 351 11.31 -26.52 11.46
CA GLN A 351 11.14 -26.79 12.89
C GLN A 351 11.07 -25.52 13.75
N ASN A 352 11.68 -24.42 13.28
CA ASN A 352 11.76 -23.18 14.04
C ASN A 352 11.07 -21.99 13.35
N LEU A 353 10.30 -22.21 12.27
CA LEU A 353 9.67 -21.17 11.46
C LEU A 353 8.99 -20.06 12.30
N ILE A 354 8.14 -20.45 13.26
CA ILE A 354 7.43 -19.49 14.13
C ILE A 354 8.38 -18.82 15.13
N ALA A 355 9.35 -19.54 15.68
CA ALA A 355 10.33 -19.00 16.62
C ALA A 355 11.29 -17.99 15.95
N ALA A 356 11.79 -18.33 14.76
CA ALA A 356 12.58 -17.43 13.92
C ALA A 356 11.77 -16.18 13.52
N GLY A 357 10.49 -16.36 13.15
CA GLY A 357 9.57 -15.24 12.89
C GLY A 357 9.37 -14.33 14.11
N ARG A 358 9.28 -14.91 15.31
CA ARG A 358 9.21 -14.15 16.56
C ARG A 358 10.49 -13.36 16.83
N ASP A 359 11.66 -13.95 16.61
CA ASP A 359 12.94 -13.24 16.73
C ASP A 359 13.01 -12.06 15.74
N LEU A 360 12.62 -12.27 14.49
CA LEU A 360 12.53 -11.19 13.50
C LEU A 360 11.58 -10.07 13.94
N PHE A 361 10.39 -10.40 14.46
CA PHE A 361 9.45 -9.42 15.00
C PHE A 361 10.07 -8.62 16.16
N LYS A 362 10.72 -9.33 17.09
CA LYS A 362 11.40 -8.73 18.23
C LYS A 362 12.46 -7.72 17.79
N PHE A 363 13.30 -8.05 16.80
CA PHE A 363 14.37 -7.16 16.38
C PHE A 363 13.93 -6.05 15.42
N GLN A 364 13.03 -6.35 14.47
CA GLN A 364 12.69 -5.41 13.41
C GLN A 364 11.42 -4.61 13.67
N CYS A 365 10.48 -5.15 14.46
CA CYS A 365 9.14 -4.56 14.63
C CYS A 365 8.89 -3.99 16.03
N SER A 366 9.37 -4.64 17.09
CA SER A 366 8.97 -4.33 18.48
C SER A 366 9.39 -2.93 18.98
N ALA A 367 10.40 -2.32 18.35
CA ALA A 367 10.80 -0.94 18.64
C ALA A 367 9.69 0.07 18.32
N CYS A 368 8.88 -0.22 17.29
CA CYS A 368 7.81 0.64 16.80
C CYS A 368 6.41 0.11 17.14
N HIS A 369 6.25 -1.21 17.27
CA HIS A 369 4.97 -1.87 17.46
C HIS A 369 4.85 -2.54 18.83
N SER A 370 3.68 -2.38 19.45
CA SER A 370 3.27 -3.20 20.60
C SER A 370 2.36 -4.35 20.14
N VAL A 371 2.12 -5.30 21.04
CA VAL A 371 1.15 -6.39 20.84
C VAL A 371 0.13 -6.29 21.98
N ASP A 372 -1.14 -6.10 21.63
CA ASP A 372 -2.23 -5.84 22.59
C ASP A 372 -1.94 -4.62 23.49
N GLY A 373 -1.21 -3.63 22.96
CA GLY A 373 -0.70 -2.48 23.71
C GLY A 373 -1.51 -1.19 23.54
N ILE A 374 -1.16 -0.18 24.36
CA ILE A 374 -1.84 1.13 24.36
C ILE A 374 -1.41 1.99 23.17
N LEU A 375 -0.15 1.86 22.74
CA LEU A 375 0.46 2.67 21.69
C LEU A 375 0.97 1.78 20.57
N ASN A 376 0.65 2.13 19.31
CA ASN A 376 1.12 1.45 18.11
C ASN A 376 0.88 -0.08 18.12
N ASP A 377 -0.29 -0.52 18.59
CA ASP A 377 -0.66 -1.94 18.56
C ASP A 377 -0.73 -2.44 17.12
N ILE A 378 0.01 -3.52 16.85
CA ILE A 378 0.09 -4.07 15.49
C ILE A 378 -1.15 -4.88 15.13
N LYS A 379 -1.82 -5.53 16.09
CA LYS A 379 -2.88 -6.51 15.80
C LYS A 379 -4.00 -5.95 14.91
N PRO A 380 -4.55 -4.75 15.15
CA PRO A 380 -5.56 -4.16 14.25
C PRO A 380 -5.07 -3.93 12.83
N LEU A 381 -3.76 -3.69 12.64
CA LEU A 381 -3.15 -3.39 11.34
C LEU A 381 -2.91 -4.64 10.49
N VAL A 382 -2.66 -5.79 11.16
CA VAL A 382 -2.34 -7.05 10.50
C VAL A 382 -3.49 -8.05 10.51
N LYS A 383 -4.57 -7.78 11.25
CA LYS A 383 -5.73 -8.67 11.42
C LYS A 383 -6.30 -9.20 10.10
N LYS A 384 -6.33 -8.36 9.07
CA LYS A 384 -6.88 -8.71 7.75
C LYS A 384 -6.07 -9.74 6.97
N TYR A 385 -4.81 -9.97 7.36
CA TYR A 385 -3.96 -10.96 6.70
C TYR A 385 -4.25 -12.33 7.33
N ASP A 386 -5.13 -13.06 6.66
CA ASP A 386 -5.51 -14.42 7.00
C ASP A 386 -4.57 -15.47 6.38
N SER A 387 -3.70 -15.06 5.44
CA SER A 387 -2.74 -15.94 4.76
C SER A 387 -1.30 -15.43 4.89
N VAL A 388 -0.35 -16.37 4.93
CA VAL A 388 1.08 -16.03 4.93
C VAL A 388 1.47 -15.33 3.64
N PHE A 389 0.88 -15.70 2.50
CA PHE A 389 1.13 -15.04 1.23
C PHE A 389 0.78 -13.54 1.27
N GLY A 390 -0.39 -13.18 1.78
CA GLY A 390 -0.81 -11.79 1.90
C GLY A 390 0.09 -10.98 2.84
N MET A 391 0.43 -11.56 4.01
CA MET A 391 1.32 -10.91 4.97
C MET A 391 2.75 -10.76 4.43
N ASP A 392 3.32 -11.80 3.82
CA ASP A 392 4.65 -11.76 3.20
C ASP A 392 4.72 -10.73 2.06
N SER A 393 3.66 -10.64 1.25
CA SER A 393 3.57 -9.62 0.18
C SER A 393 3.53 -8.21 0.78
N LYS A 394 2.80 -8.01 1.89
CA LYS A 394 2.83 -6.73 2.62
C LYS A 394 4.22 -6.41 3.16
N LEU A 395 4.92 -7.38 3.73
CA LEU A 395 6.29 -7.23 4.24
C LEU A 395 7.28 -6.89 3.12
N ASN A 396 7.12 -7.51 1.94
CA ASN A 396 7.97 -7.26 0.77
C ASN A 396 7.88 -5.80 0.31
N GLY A 397 6.69 -5.21 0.31
CA GLY A 397 6.49 -3.82 -0.06
C GLY A 397 6.73 -2.79 1.06
N LEU A 398 7.14 -3.19 2.26
CA LEU A 398 7.46 -2.23 3.33
C LEU A 398 8.61 -1.31 2.91
N GLY A 399 8.48 -0.01 3.18
CA GLY A 399 9.49 1.00 2.88
C GLY A 399 9.57 1.45 1.42
N LYS A 400 9.08 0.66 0.45
CA LYS A 400 9.21 0.96 -0.99
C LYS A 400 8.36 2.16 -1.42
N LEU A 401 7.03 2.04 -1.31
CA LEU A 401 6.10 3.10 -1.73
C LEU A 401 5.70 4.06 -0.60
N ASN A 402 5.61 3.52 0.63
CA ASN A 402 5.42 4.31 1.85
C ASN A 402 6.65 4.16 2.74
N GLN A 403 7.43 5.24 2.80
CA GLN A 403 8.71 5.31 3.50
C GLN A 403 8.57 5.55 5.01
N TYR A 404 7.34 5.59 5.57
CA TYR A 404 7.15 5.75 7.02
C TYR A 404 7.74 4.59 7.85
N MET A 405 7.83 3.40 7.26
CA MET A 405 8.43 2.22 7.88
C MET A 405 9.72 1.85 7.15
N PRO A 406 10.72 1.28 7.86
CA PRO A 406 11.89 0.74 7.21
C PRO A 406 11.52 -0.43 6.29
N HIS A 407 12.35 -0.67 5.28
CA HIS A 407 12.31 -1.90 4.49
C HIS A 407 12.50 -3.12 5.39
N PHE A 408 11.92 -4.25 5.00
CA PHE A 408 12.30 -5.52 5.61
C PHE A 408 13.78 -5.80 5.31
N MET A 409 14.57 -6.04 6.35
CA MET A 409 16.01 -6.27 6.24
C MET A 409 16.24 -7.76 6.49
N GLY A 410 16.28 -8.59 5.46
CA GLY A 410 16.47 -10.05 5.60
C GLY A 410 16.23 -10.79 4.29
N THR A 411 16.34 -12.12 4.32
CA THR A 411 16.08 -12.97 3.14
C THR A 411 14.58 -13.22 2.95
N ARG A 412 14.20 -13.82 1.80
CA ARG A 412 12.81 -14.21 1.52
C ARG A 412 12.29 -15.23 2.54
N GLU A 413 13.13 -16.18 2.95
CA GLU A 413 12.79 -17.20 3.94
C GLU A 413 12.53 -16.59 5.33
N GLU A 414 13.36 -15.61 5.74
CA GLU A 414 13.15 -14.85 6.97
C GLU A 414 11.85 -14.04 6.90
N ARG A 415 11.57 -13.39 5.77
CA ARG A 415 10.33 -12.62 5.58
C ARG A 415 9.10 -13.52 5.70
N PHE A 416 9.16 -14.71 5.11
CA PHE A 416 8.13 -15.72 5.21
C PHE A 416 7.96 -16.25 6.64
N ALA A 417 9.06 -16.42 7.39
CA ALA A 417 9.01 -16.78 8.81
C ALA A 417 8.32 -15.70 9.66
N LEU A 418 8.64 -14.42 9.43
CA LEU A 418 7.97 -13.30 10.09
C LEU A 418 6.48 -13.24 9.75
N ALA A 419 6.12 -13.40 8.48
CA ALA A 419 4.73 -13.48 8.05
C ALA A 419 3.99 -14.64 8.73
N SER A 420 4.61 -15.82 8.80
CA SER A 420 4.06 -17.00 9.47
C SER A 420 3.83 -16.77 10.96
N TYR A 421 4.78 -16.14 11.66
CA TYR A 421 4.59 -15.77 13.07
C TYR A 421 3.42 -14.81 13.27
N ILE A 422 3.29 -13.78 12.41
CA ILE A 422 2.19 -12.81 12.52
C ILE A 422 0.84 -13.50 12.30
N VAL A 423 0.70 -14.28 11.24
CA VAL A 423 -0.55 -14.98 10.89
C VAL A 423 -0.92 -16.03 11.94
N TYR A 424 0.03 -16.90 12.30
CA TYR A 424 -0.22 -17.96 13.27
C TYR A 424 -0.39 -17.44 14.70
N SER A 425 0.59 -16.67 15.19
CA SER A 425 0.66 -16.35 16.62
C SER A 425 -0.12 -15.09 16.99
N LEU A 426 -0.10 -14.05 16.14
CA LEU A 426 -0.78 -12.78 16.45
C LEU A 426 -2.23 -12.77 15.97
N ASN A 427 -2.48 -13.27 14.77
CA ASN A 427 -3.83 -13.35 14.19
C ASN A 427 -4.59 -14.63 14.58
N GLN A 428 -3.89 -15.63 15.15
CA GLN A 428 -4.49 -16.90 15.60
C GLN A 428 -5.12 -17.70 14.45
N VAL A 429 -4.44 -17.70 13.29
CA VAL A 429 -4.83 -18.51 12.14
C VAL A 429 -3.97 -19.78 12.11
N ASP A 430 -4.60 -20.91 12.41
CA ASP A 430 -3.93 -22.22 12.49
C ASP A 430 -3.50 -22.76 11.12
N ASP A 431 -4.25 -22.45 10.06
CA ASP A 431 -3.91 -22.84 8.70
C ASP A 431 -3.05 -21.76 8.02
N LEU A 432 -1.74 -21.95 8.11
CA LEU A 432 -0.76 -21.09 7.43
C LEU A 432 -0.93 -21.07 5.90
N ASN A 433 -1.62 -22.07 5.34
CA ASN A 433 -1.92 -22.20 3.93
C ASN A 433 -3.31 -21.65 3.55
N MET A 434 -3.91 -20.72 4.31
CA MET A 434 -5.16 -20.01 3.93
C MET A 434 -5.07 -19.16 2.64
N GLY A 435 -4.35 -19.63 1.61
CA GLY A 435 -4.61 -19.32 0.20
C GLY A 435 -5.89 -20.00 -0.30
N ASN A 436 -6.21 -19.83 -1.59
CA ASN A 436 -7.41 -20.44 -2.18
C ASN A 436 -7.32 -21.98 -2.14
N PRO A 437 -8.45 -22.67 -1.94
CA PRO A 437 -8.48 -24.13 -1.87
C PRO A 437 -7.99 -24.77 -3.17
N VAL A 438 -7.38 -25.95 -3.07
CA VAL A 438 -7.13 -26.80 -4.21
C VAL A 438 -8.46 -27.29 -4.74
N VAL A 439 -8.74 -27.05 -6.02
CA VAL A 439 -9.98 -27.49 -6.67
C VAL A 439 -9.70 -28.72 -7.52
N GLU A 440 -10.40 -29.80 -7.20
CA GLU A 440 -10.40 -31.05 -7.96
C GLU A 440 -11.04 -30.86 -9.34
N ALA A 441 -10.56 -31.62 -10.33
CA ALA A 441 -11.15 -31.60 -11.67
C ALA A 441 -12.58 -32.15 -11.65
N LYS A 442 -13.49 -31.46 -12.35
CA LYS A 442 -14.90 -31.83 -12.50
C LYS A 442 -15.17 -32.16 -13.97
N GLU A 443 -15.23 -33.44 -14.33
CA GLU A 443 -15.56 -33.82 -15.71
C GLU A 443 -17.04 -33.54 -16.02
N LEU A 444 -17.32 -32.43 -16.69
CA LEU A 444 -18.65 -32.13 -17.20
C LEU A 444 -18.78 -32.67 -18.63
N PRO A 445 -19.79 -33.51 -18.93
CA PRO A 445 -19.93 -34.09 -20.25
C PRO A 445 -20.19 -33.02 -21.30
N VAL A 446 -19.52 -33.12 -22.45
CA VAL A 446 -19.75 -32.28 -23.62
C VAL A 446 -20.24 -33.12 -24.79
N ALA A 447 -21.42 -32.79 -25.31
CA ALA A 447 -21.94 -33.44 -26.51
C ALA A 447 -21.31 -32.80 -27.75
N ILE A 448 -20.45 -33.57 -28.43
CA ILE A 448 -19.82 -33.20 -29.71
C ILE A 448 -20.89 -33.20 -30.81
N PRO A 449 -21.11 -32.08 -31.53
CA PRO A 449 -22.06 -32.05 -32.64
C PRO A 449 -21.65 -33.02 -33.76
N ALA A 450 -22.63 -33.53 -34.51
CA ALA A 450 -22.37 -34.47 -35.59
C ALA A 450 -21.73 -33.78 -36.81
N PHE A 451 -20.84 -34.49 -37.49
CA PHE A 451 -20.26 -34.11 -38.77
C PHE A 451 -19.92 -35.38 -39.57
N ASP A 452 -20.28 -35.40 -40.85
CA ASP A 452 -19.95 -36.44 -41.80
C ASP A 452 -19.20 -35.82 -42.99
N LYS A 453 -17.88 -36.04 -43.00
CA LYS A 453 -16.96 -35.54 -44.02
C LYS A 453 -17.32 -35.94 -45.45
N GLU A 454 -18.12 -36.99 -45.66
CA GLU A 454 -18.56 -37.42 -47.00
C GLU A 454 -19.90 -36.82 -47.42
N LYS A 455 -20.68 -36.26 -46.49
CA LYS A 455 -22.06 -35.81 -46.74
C LYS A 455 -22.32 -34.34 -46.47
N ASP A 456 -21.59 -33.74 -45.54
CA ASP A 456 -21.84 -32.37 -45.11
C ASP A 456 -21.09 -31.40 -46.02
N ASP A 457 -21.80 -30.41 -46.58
CA ASP A 457 -21.22 -29.44 -47.52
C ASP A 457 -20.53 -28.25 -46.83
N TYR A 458 -20.64 -28.13 -45.50
CA TYR A 458 -20.24 -26.95 -44.74
C TYR A 458 -19.44 -27.30 -43.49
N VAL A 459 -18.52 -26.40 -43.10
CA VAL A 459 -17.83 -26.39 -41.80
C VAL A 459 -18.11 -25.04 -41.15
N LEU A 460 -18.51 -25.06 -39.88
CA LEU A 460 -18.73 -23.85 -39.10
C LEU A 460 -17.70 -23.78 -37.98
N LEU A 461 -16.79 -22.82 -38.05
CA LEU A 461 -15.78 -22.58 -37.03
C LEU A 461 -16.22 -21.43 -36.14
N ALA A 462 -16.12 -21.54 -34.82
CA ALA A 462 -16.54 -20.53 -33.86
C ALA A 462 -15.64 -20.46 -32.62
N TRP A 463 -15.38 -19.27 -32.10
CA TRP A 463 -14.48 -19.07 -30.97
C TRP A 463 -14.85 -17.81 -30.18
N ASN A 464 -14.26 -17.65 -29.00
CA ASN A 464 -14.26 -16.38 -28.28
C ASN A 464 -12.92 -15.67 -28.56
N ASN A 465 -12.89 -14.35 -28.76
CA ASN A 465 -11.65 -13.65 -29.12
C ASN A 465 -10.54 -13.67 -28.04
N LEU A 466 -10.91 -13.97 -26.79
CA LEU A 466 -10.02 -14.09 -25.65
C LEU A 466 -10.14 -15.48 -25.02
N GLY A 467 -9.03 -16.02 -24.50
CA GLY A 467 -9.05 -17.27 -23.74
C GLY A 467 -9.81 -17.24 -22.43
N MET A 468 -10.03 -16.04 -21.88
CA MET A 468 -10.75 -15.83 -20.63
C MET A 468 -11.17 -14.36 -20.50
N HIS A 469 -12.44 -14.12 -20.16
CA HIS A 469 -12.93 -12.78 -19.78
C HIS A 469 -13.07 -12.67 -18.26
N CYS A 470 -12.30 -11.79 -17.62
CA CYS A 470 -12.37 -11.62 -16.15
C CYS A 470 -13.40 -10.55 -15.77
N VAL A 471 -14.27 -10.87 -14.81
CA VAL A 471 -15.28 -9.96 -14.25
C VAL A 471 -15.02 -9.82 -12.75
N SER A 472 -15.21 -8.62 -12.20
CA SER A 472 -14.87 -8.34 -10.80
C SER A 472 -15.91 -8.86 -9.81
N ASP A 473 -17.18 -9.00 -10.20
CA ASP A 473 -18.26 -9.45 -9.30
C ASP A 473 -18.34 -8.60 -8.01
N SER A 474 -18.20 -7.28 -8.19
CA SER A 474 -18.10 -6.27 -7.12
C SER A 474 -18.97 -5.04 -7.46
N ASP A 475 -20.02 -5.25 -8.24
CA ASP A 475 -20.81 -4.21 -8.90
C ASP A 475 -21.30 -3.06 -7.99
N PRO A 476 -21.72 -3.29 -6.73
CA PRO A 476 -22.15 -2.21 -5.82
C PRO A 476 -21.02 -1.28 -5.36
N TYR A 477 -19.76 -1.64 -5.63
CA TYR A 477 -18.57 -0.91 -5.16
C TYR A 477 -17.72 -0.40 -6.33
N TRP A 478 -17.31 -1.31 -7.21
CA TRP A 478 -16.46 -1.02 -8.36
C TRP A 478 -16.42 -2.20 -9.33
N ILE A 479 -16.11 -1.92 -10.61
CA ILE A 479 -15.84 -2.94 -11.62
C ILE A 479 -14.58 -2.61 -12.40
N LEU A 480 -13.91 -3.65 -12.91
CA LEU A 480 -12.86 -3.52 -13.92
C LEU A 480 -13.43 -3.72 -15.32
N LEU A 481 -14.18 -4.80 -15.53
CA LEU A 481 -14.79 -5.11 -16.82
C LEU A 481 -16.24 -5.55 -16.58
N PRO A 482 -17.19 -5.10 -17.41
CA PRO A 482 -18.53 -5.64 -17.39
C PRO A 482 -18.56 -7.07 -17.94
N PRO A 483 -19.63 -7.85 -17.71
CA PRO A 483 -19.90 -9.08 -18.46
C PRO A 483 -19.91 -8.79 -19.98
N ALA A 484 -18.96 -9.34 -20.73
CA ALA A 484 -18.72 -8.95 -22.13
C ALA A 484 -17.78 -9.90 -22.90
N ASN A 485 -18.30 -11.04 -23.36
CA ASN A 485 -17.58 -11.94 -24.28
C ASN A 485 -17.84 -11.57 -25.74
N ASP A 486 -16.83 -11.70 -26.60
CA ASP A 486 -16.98 -11.52 -28.05
C ASP A 486 -16.85 -12.86 -28.76
N LEU A 487 -17.97 -13.34 -29.32
CA LEU A 487 -18.02 -14.58 -30.08
C LEU A 487 -17.84 -14.30 -31.57
N TYR A 488 -17.07 -15.15 -32.24
CA TYR A 488 -16.80 -15.10 -33.66
C TYR A 488 -17.16 -16.43 -34.32
N ALA A 489 -17.52 -16.38 -35.61
CA ALA A 489 -17.75 -17.55 -36.43
C ALA A 489 -17.45 -17.34 -37.91
N GLN A 490 -16.82 -18.33 -38.56
CA GLN A 490 -16.63 -18.39 -40.01
C GLN A 490 -17.31 -19.64 -40.57
N LEU A 491 -18.17 -19.45 -41.56
CA LEU A 491 -18.82 -20.56 -42.28
C LEU A 491 -18.07 -20.81 -43.57
N VAL A 492 -17.52 -22.01 -43.71
CA VAL A 492 -16.80 -22.47 -44.90
C VAL A 492 -17.68 -23.45 -45.66
N LYS A 493 -17.94 -23.18 -46.93
CA LYS A 493 -18.49 -24.15 -47.87
C LYS A 493 -17.34 -24.99 -48.40
N ARG A 494 -17.46 -26.31 -48.24
CA ARG A 494 -16.44 -27.27 -48.63
C ARG A 494 -16.41 -27.43 -50.14
N GLY A 495 -15.23 -27.75 -50.67
CA GLY A 495 -15.02 -27.97 -52.10
C GLY A 495 -13.54 -28.09 -52.44
N ASP A 496 -13.22 -28.30 -53.72
CA ASP A 496 -11.82 -28.35 -54.18
C ASP A 496 -11.12 -27.01 -53.93
N SER A 497 -11.89 -25.92 -54.03
CA SER A 497 -11.54 -24.58 -53.57
C SER A 497 -12.63 -24.11 -52.59
N PRO A 498 -12.41 -24.27 -51.28
CA PRO A 498 -13.39 -23.87 -50.26
C PRO A 498 -13.68 -22.36 -50.29
N GLU A 499 -14.91 -21.99 -49.93
CA GLU A 499 -15.38 -20.61 -49.95
C GLU A 499 -15.90 -20.19 -48.58
N ILE A 500 -15.51 -19.01 -48.10
CA ILE A 500 -16.09 -18.41 -46.89
C ILE A 500 -17.41 -17.75 -47.27
N ILE A 501 -18.49 -18.19 -46.63
CA ILE A 501 -19.84 -17.74 -46.92
C ILE A 501 -20.25 -16.64 -45.94
N THR A 502 -20.43 -15.43 -46.46
CA THR A 502 -20.87 -14.24 -45.70
C THR A 502 -22.27 -13.75 -46.11
N GLU A 503 -22.76 -14.19 -47.27
CA GLU A 503 -24.06 -13.80 -47.83
C GLU A 503 -25.07 -14.96 -47.82
N GLY A 504 -26.37 -14.65 -47.88
CA GLY A 504 -27.43 -15.66 -47.92
C GLY A 504 -27.60 -16.51 -46.66
N VAL A 505 -26.78 -16.28 -45.62
CA VAL A 505 -26.77 -17.07 -44.38
C VAL A 505 -27.10 -16.23 -43.15
N GLU A 506 -27.70 -16.89 -42.16
CA GLU A 506 -27.94 -16.37 -40.81
C GLU A 506 -27.22 -17.27 -39.80
N ILE A 507 -26.36 -16.67 -38.98
CA ILE A 507 -25.69 -17.38 -37.88
C ILE A 507 -26.31 -16.93 -36.56
N THR A 508 -26.69 -17.91 -35.75
CA THR A 508 -27.29 -17.73 -34.42
C THR A 508 -26.43 -18.36 -33.36
N TYR A 509 -26.49 -17.81 -32.15
CA TYR A 509 -25.78 -18.33 -30.98
C TYR A 509 -26.77 -18.47 -29.80
N GLN A 510 -26.54 -19.47 -28.95
CA GLN A 510 -27.37 -19.76 -27.79
C GLN A 510 -26.51 -20.41 -26.70
N VAL A 511 -26.51 -19.83 -25.49
CA VAL A 511 -25.84 -20.42 -24.32
C VAL A 511 -26.53 -21.71 -23.86
N GLU A 512 -25.76 -22.61 -23.25
CA GLU A 512 -26.25 -23.84 -22.62
C GLU A 512 -27.24 -23.57 -21.46
N GLU A 513 -28.03 -24.61 -21.15
CA GLU A 513 -29.02 -24.55 -20.08
C GLU A 513 -28.36 -24.25 -18.72
N GLY A 514 -28.97 -23.34 -17.95
CA GLY A 514 -28.49 -22.86 -16.66
C GLY A 514 -27.84 -21.48 -16.70
N PHE A 515 -27.41 -20.98 -17.86
CA PHE A 515 -26.73 -19.68 -18.01
C PHE A 515 -27.58 -18.59 -18.68
N GLU A 516 -28.88 -18.84 -18.88
CA GLU A 516 -29.75 -17.97 -19.69
C GLU A 516 -30.08 -16.62 -19.02
N TYR A 517 -29.88 -16.51 -17.71
CA TYR A 517 -30.29 -15.36 -16.89
C TYR A 517 -29.12 -14.82 -16.04
N PRO A 518 -28.08 -14.26 -16.66
CA PRO A 518 -26.91 -13.76 -15.94
C PRO A 518 -27.26 -12.64 -14.96
N GLU A 519 -28.34 -11.88 -15.20
CA GLU A 519 -28.87 -10.82 -14.32
C GLU A 519 -29.41 -11.29 -12.99
N LYS A 520 -29.63 -12.61 -12.84
CA LYS A 520 -30.02 -13.19 -11.54
C LYS A 520 -28.82 -13.58 -10.69
N GLN A 521 -27.62 -13.56 -11.27
CA GLN A 521 -26.40 -14.12 -10.65
C GLN A 521 -25.43 -13.05 -10.16
N VAL A 522 -25.44 -11.88 -10.80
CA VAL A 522 -24.61 -10.71 -10.44
C VAL A 522 -25.44 -9.44 -10.50
N ARG A 523 -24.97 -8.37 -9.88
CA ARG A 523 -25.74 -7.13 -9.67
C ARG A 523 -25.40 -6.02 -10.67
N PHE A 524 -24.59 -6.32 -11.68
CA PHE A 524 -24.12 -5.37 -12.69
C PHE A 524 -25.22 -4.46 -13.26
N TRP A 525 -26.36 -5.04 -13.65
CA TRP A 525 -27.47 -4.28 -14.23
C TRP A 525 -28.15 -3.31 -13.27
N GLU A 526 -28.06 -3.53 -11.94
CA GLU A 526 -28.57 -2.57 -10.95
C GLU A 526 -27.77 -1.26 -10.95
N PHE A 527 -26.51 -1.30 -11.41
CA PHE A 527 -25.55 -0.20 -11.32
C PHE A 527 -25.00 0.24 -12.69
N ALA A 528 -25.49 -0.32 -13.80
CA ALA A 528 -24.97 -0.05 -15.14
C ALA A 528 -25.04 1.45 -15.53
N ASP A 529 -26.06 2.17 -15.06
CA ASP A 529 -26.19 3.62 -15.27
C ASP A 529 -25.07 4.40 -14.58
N LYS A 530 -24.69 4.00 -13.36
CA LYS A 530 -23.59 4.62 -12.59
C LYS A 530 -22.23 4.23 -13.14
N LEU A 531 -22.05 2.97 -13.49
CA LEU A 531 -20.76 2.41 -13.92
C LEU A 531 -20.41 2.81 -15.35
N LEU A 532 -21.37 2.76 -16.28
CA LEU A 532 -21.14 2.95 -17.72
C LEU A 532 -21.90 4.13 -18.32
N GLY A 533 -22.77 4.81 -17.57
CA GLY A 533 -23.63 5.85 -18.12
C GLY A 533 -24.72 5.31 -19.05
N LYS A 534 -25.06 4.02 -18.94
CA LYS A 534 -26.04 3.33 -19.80
C LYS A 534 -27.14 2.69 -18.97
N ASP A 535 -28.39 2.98 -19.33
CA ASP A 535 -29.57 2.27 -18.80
C ASP A 535 -29.74 0.96 -19.58
N LEU A 536 -29.25 -0.14 -19.01
CA LEU A 536 -29.28 -1.46 -19.63
C LEU A 536 -30.43 -2.28 -19.06
N ALA A 537 -31.27 -2.82 -19.94
CA ALA A 537 -32.28 -3.79 -19.52
C ALA A 537 -31.61 -5.04 -18.92
N PRO A 538 -32.21 -5.69 -17.88
CA PRO A 538 -31.65 -6.88 -17.28
C PRO A 538 -31.35 -7.98 -18.32
N GLY A 539 -30.15 -8.55 -18.23
CA GLY A 539 -29.66 -9.62 -19.13
C GLY A 539 -29.21 -9.14 -20.51
N VAL A 540 -29.20 -7.82 -20.76
CA VAL A 540 -28.74 -7.20 -22.02
C VAL A 540 -27.35 -6.62 -21.82
N GLY A 541 -26.42 -6.99 -22.71
CA GLY A 541 -25.04 -6.51 -22.73
C GLY A 541 -24.92 -5.08 -23.28
N VAL A 542 -23.71 -4.53 -23.21
CA VAL A 542 -23.41 -3.13 -23.57
C VAL A 542 -23.68 -2.82 -25.06
N SER A 543 -23.66 -3.84 -25.91
CA SER A 543 -23.97 -3.80 -27.35
C SER A 543 -25.45 -4.01 -27.68
N GLY A 544 -26.30 -4.27 -26.68
CA GLY A 544 -27.72 -4.62 -26.88
C GLY A 544 -27.98 -6.11 -27.10
N LEU A 545 -26.94 -6.95 -27.11
CA LEU A 545 -27.05 -8.39 -27.27
C LEU A 545 -27.37 -9.11 -25.95
N LYS A 546 -27.99 -10.29 -26.04
CA LYS A 546 -28.22 -11.22 -24.92
C LYS A 546 -27.34 -12.46 -25.07
N VAL A 547 -27.40 -13.39 -24.13
CA VAL A 547 -26.76 -14.72 -24.19
C VAL A 547 -27.37 -15.67 -25.24
N ALA A 548 -28.31 -15.18 -26.03
CA ALA A 548 -28.80 -15.80 -27.25
C ALA A 548 -29.15 -14.73 -28.26
N GLY A 549 -28.90 -14.99 -29.55
CA GLY A 549 -29.17 -14.00 -30.58
C GLY A 549 -28.66 -14.38 -31.97
N LYS A 550 -28.59 -13.35 -32.82
CA LYS A 550 -28.03 -13.42 -34.17
C LYS A 550 -26.66 -12.74 -34.16
N MET A 551 -25.72 -13.31 -34.89
CA MET A 551 -24.41 -12.70 -35.11
C MET A 551 -24.49 -11.73 -36.30
N ALA A 552 -23.72 -10.64 -36.24
CA ALA A 552 -23.58 -9.65 -37.31
C ALA A 552 -22.31 -9.91 -38.12
N LEU A 553 -22.29 -9.61 -39.42
CA LEU A 553 -21.08 -9.74 -40.22
C LEU A 553 -20.10 -8.61 -39.88
N ALA A 554 -18.87 -8.98 -39.50
CA ALA A 554 -17.71 -8.10 -39.47
C ALA A 554 -16.93 -8.29 -40.78
N GLU A 555 -17.07 -7.33 -41.70
CA GLU A 555 -16.54 -7.45 -43.07
C GLU A 555 -15.00 -7.52 -43.11
N ASP A 556 -14.35 -6.76 -42.22
CA ASP A 556 -12.90 -6.70 -42.02
C ASP A 556 -12.30 -8.04 -41.58
N HIS A 557 -13.04 -8.82 -40.81
CA HIS A 557 -12.64 -10.15 -40.34
C HIS A 557 -13.21 -11.30 -41.18
N ARG A 558 -14.04 -10.99 -42.20
CA ARG A 558 -14.82 -11.98 -42.96
C ARG A 558 -15.48 -13.02 -42.06
N ALA A 559 -15.98 -12.57 -40.92
CA ALA A 559 -16.49 -13.41 -39.85
C ALA A 559 -17.77 -12.81 -39.26
N PHE A 560 -18.66 -13.67 -38.78
CA PHE A 560 -19.82 -13.25 -38.01
C PHE A 560 -19.41 -13.06 -36.55
N THR A 561 -19.82 -11.96 -35.94
CA THR A 561 -19.52 -11.59 -34.55
C THR A 561 -20.78 -11.36 -33.72
N ALA A 562 -20.74 -11.76 -32.46
CA ALA A 562 -21.63 -11.30 -31.41
C ALA A 562 -20.76 -10.69 -30.30
N ALA A 563 -20.63 -9.36 -30.32
CA ALA A 563 -19.77 -8.61 -29.41
C ALA A 563 -20.46 -8.27 -28.08
N PHE A 564 -19.70 -8.23 -26.99
CA PHE A 564 -20.14 -7.87 -25.65
C PHE A 564 -21.36 -8.68 -25.14
N VAL A 565 -21.38 -9.98 -25.43
CA VAL A 565 -22.38 -10.91 -24.90
C VAL A 565 -22.20 -10.99 -23.36
N PRO A 566 -23.25 -10.77 -22.55
CA PRO A 566 -23.10 -10.63 -21.11
C PRO A 566 -23.05 -11.98 -20.39
N VAL A 567 -21.93 -12.69 -20.51
CA VAL A 567 -21.74 -14.02 -19.89
C VAL A 567 -21.17 -13.87 -18.47
N VAL A 568 -21.63 -14.71 -17.54
CA VAL A 568 -21.13 -14.80 -16.15
C VAL A 568 -20.88 -16.27 -15.78
N PRO A 569 -19.94 -16.58 -14.87
CA PRO A 569 -19.50 -17.96 -14.58
C PRO A 569 -20.42 -18.73 -13.62
N TYR A 570 -21.66 -18.28 -13.46
CA TYR A 570 -22.58 -18.77 -12.43
C TYR A 570 -23.83 -19.38 -13.09
N PRO A 571 -23.90 -20.70 -13.23
CA PRO A 571 -25.13 -21.40 -13.60
C PRO A 571 -26.25 -21.20 -12.56
N ALA A 572 -27.48 -21.48 -12.97
CA ALA A 572 -28.69 -21.35 -12.14
C ALA A 572 -28.73 -22.23 -10.89
N ASP A 573 -27.87 -23.25 -10.80
CA ASP A 573 -27.70 -24.07 -9.59
C ASP A 573 -26.84 -23.39 -8.51
N GLY A 574 -26.27 -22.21 -8.81
CA GLY A 574 -25.45 -21.41 -7.91
C GLY A 574 -23.99 -21.84 -7.83
N SER A 575 -23.57 -22.88 -8.56
CA SER A 575 -22.18 -23.34 -8.59
C SER A 575 -21.28 -22.39 -9.39
N TYR A 576 -19.96 -22.62 -9.33
CA TYR A 576 -18.99 -21.95 -10.20
C TYR A 576 -18.61 -22.81 -11.41
N ASN A 577 -18.80 -22.26 -12.62
CA ASN A 577 -18.34 -22.86 -13.88
C ASN A 577 -17.88 -21.74 -14.85
N PRO A 578 -16.56 -21.56 -15.03
CA PRO A 578 -16.01 -20.51 -15.87
C PRO A 578 -16.03 -20.81 -17.37
N TYR A 579 -16.61 -21.94 -17.78
CA TYR A 579 -16.63 -22.41 -19.17
C TYR A 579 -18.04 -22.65 -19.73
N PRO A 580 -18.93 -21.62 -19.77
CA PRO A 580 -20.21 -21.73 -20.46
C PRO A 580 -20.05 -22.10 -21.94
N ILE A 581 -20.81 -23.08 -22.40
CA ILE A 581 -20.83 -23.52 -23.79
C ILE A 581 -21.92 -22.81 -24.58
N PHE A 582 -21.58 -22.32 -25.76
CA PHE A 582 -22.50 -21.75 -26.73
C PHE A 582 -22.67 -22.69 -27.93
N THR A 583 -23.91 -22.93 -28.31
CA THR A 583 -24.26 -23.59 -29.58
C THR A 583 -24.37 -22.53 -30.67
N ILE A 584 -23.63 -22.72 -31.76
CA ILE A 584 -23.62 -21.83 -32.92
C ILE A 584 -24.24 -22.58 -34.10
N THR A 585 -25.24 -21.98 -34.73
CA THR A 585 -25.98 -22.60 -35.84
C THR A 585 -26.03 -21.67 -37.03
N ALA A 586 -25.54 -22.15 -38.18
CA ALA A 586 -25.68 -21.50 -39.47
C ALA A 586 -26.90 -22.03 -40.22
N LYS A 587 -27.71 -21.13 -40.76
CA LYS A 587 -28.91 -21.44 -41.55
C LYS A 587 -28.89 -20.69 -42.87
N ASP A 588 -29.42 -21.33 -43.89
CA ASP A 588 -29.78 -20.66 -45.14
C ASP A 588 -30.96 -19.70 -44.90
N LYS A 589 -30.84 -18.44 -45.31
CA LYS A 589 -31.85 -17.40 -45.03
C LYS A 589 -33.16 -17.61 -45.78
N GLU A 590 -33.12 -18.21 -46.97
CA GLU A 590 -34.31 -18.38 -47.81
C GLU A 590 -35.14 -19.57 -47.39
N THR A 591 -34.47 -20.70 -47.13
CA THR A 591 -35.11 -21.99 -46.84
C THR A 591 -35.24 -22.29 -45.35
N GLY A 592 -34.43 -21.62 -44.50
CA GLY A 592 -34.32 -21.93 -43.07
C GLY A 592 -33.61 -23.25 -42.77
N LYS A 593 -33.05 -23.93 -43.78
CA LYS A 593 -32.32 -25.19 -43.62
C LYS A 593 -31.06 -24.94 -42.80
N ILE A 594 -30.81 -25.78 -41.80
CA ILE A 594 -29.55 -25.79 -41.06
C ILE A 594 -28.43 -26.26 -42.00
N LEU A 595 -27.41 -25.43 -42.15
CA LEU A 595 -26.22 -25.75 -42.95
C LEU A 595 -25.18 -26.50 -42.12
N MET A 596 -24.90 -26.00 -40.91
CA MET A 596 -24.01 -26.64 -39.95
C MET A 596 -24.30 -26.13 -38.53
N THR A 597 -24.00 -26.93 -37.52
CA THR A 597 -24.05 -26.54 -36.10
C THR A 597 -22.74 -26.95 -35.43
N THR A 598 -22.20 -26.06 -34.61
CA THR A 598 -21.04 -26.36 -33.76
C THR A 598 -21.24 -25.82 -32.35
N LYS A 599 -20.25 -26.01 -31.49
CA LYS A 599 -20.22 -25.45 -30.14
C LYS A 599 -18.85 -24.87 -29.82
N THR A 600 -18.85 -23.82 -29.01
CA THR A 600 -17.62 -23.17 -28.54
C THR A 600 -17.81 -22.68 -27.12
N VAL A 601 -16.71 -22.47 -26.40
CA VAL A 601 -16.73 -21.96 -25.03
C VAL A 601 -16.68 -20.43 -25.04
N ALA A 602 -17.48 -19.79 -24.19
CA ALA A 602 -17.39 -18.36 -23.89
C ALA A 602 -16.81 -18.19 -22.48
N PRO A 603 -15.48 -18.28 -22.32
CA PRO A 603 -14.87 -18.38 -21.01
C PRO A 603 -14.99 -17.07 -20.25
N THR A 604 -15.44 -17.15 -19.00
CA THR A 604 -15.52 -16.01 -18.09
C THR A 604 -15.19 -16.43 -16.67
N SER A 605 -14.55 -15.56 -15.90
CA SER A 605 -14.11 -15.89 -14.54
C SER A 605 -14.21 -14.71 -13.60
N THR A 606 -14.55 -15.01 -12.35
CA THR A 606 -14.54 -14.08 -11.22
C THR A 606 -13.55 -14.54 -10.14
N GLU A 607 -12.66 -15.49 -10.47
CA GLU A 607 -11.56 -15.95 -9.61
C GLU A 607 -10.38 -14.96 -9.68
N MET A 608 -10.68 -13.68 -9.47
CA MET A 608 -9.65 -12.65 -9.35
C MET A 608 -9.09 -12.64 -7.93
N GLY A 609 -7.78 -12.79 -7.74
CA GLY A 609 -7.19 -13.10 -6.43
C GLY A 609 -7.03 -11.92 -5.45
N CYS A 610 -7.78 -10.81 -5.56
CA CYS A 610 -7.60 -9.64 -4.69
C CYS A 610 -7.71 -9.99 -3.19
N LYS A 611 -8.56 -10.96 -2.82
CA LYS A 611 -8.69 -11.47 -1.44
C LYS A 611 -7.42 -12.06 -0.85
N ASN A 612 -6.40 -12.37 -1.67
CA ASN A 612 -5.13 -12.88 -1.17
C ASN A 612 -4.36 -11.85 -0.32
N CYS A 613 -4.64 -10.55 -0.51
CA CYS A 613 -3.97 -9.44 0.19
C CYS A 613 -4.94 -8.40 0.78
N HIS A 614 -6.22 -8.49 0.42
CA HIS A 614 -7.31 -7.66 0.92
C HIS A 614 -8.24 -8.48 1.80
N ASP A 615 -8.88 -7.83 2.78
CA ASP A 615 -9.74 -8.48 3.78
C ASP A 615 -10.93 -9.23 3.13
N GLY A 616 -11.60 -10.10 3.89
CA GLY A 616 -12.76 -10.86 3.41
C GLY A 616 -12.39 -12.16 2.67
N GLY A 617 -13.27 -12.63 1.79
CA GLY A 617 -13.10 -13.91 1.10
C GLY A 617 -13.85 -14.03 -0.22
N TRP A 618 -14.02 -15.27 -0.67
CA TRP A 618 -14.78 -15.60 -1.87
C TRP A 618 -16.29 -15.62 -1.58
N ARG A 619 -17.09 -15.11 -2.52
CA ARG A 619 -18.56 -15.06 -2.43
C ARG A 619 -19.21 -16.39 -2.79
N VAL A 620 -18.67 -17.11 -3.77
CA VAL A 620 -19.27 -18.33 -4.34
C VAL A 620 -18.35 -19.53 -4.11
N ASP A 621 -18.89 -20.57 -3.50
CA ASP A 621 -18.27 -21.88 -3.26
C ASP A 621 -16.87 -21.84 -2.60
N GLY A 622 -16.49 -20.71 -1.98
CA GLY A 622 -15.15 -20.53 -1.44
C GLY A 622 -14.04 -20.47 -2.51
N VAL A 623 -14.39 -20.24 -3.79
CA VAL A 623 -13.43 -20.29 -4.91
C VAL A 623 -13.47 -19.09 -5.85
N ALA A 624 -14.56 -18.33 -5.92
CA ALA A 624 -14.69 -17.22 -6.87
C ALA A 624 -15.64 -16.10 -6.39
N GLY A 625 -15.54 -14.93 -7.02
CA GLY A 625 -16.35 -13.74 -6.72
C GLY A 625 -15.92 -13.02 -5.45
N PHE A 626 -15.86 -11.70 -5.45
CA PHE A 626 -15.46 -10.96 -4.25
C PHE A 626 -16.58 -10.90 -3.21
N SER A 627 -16.23 -11.09 -1.95
CA SER A 627 -17.08 -10.64 -0.84
C SER A 627 -17.17 -9.12 -0.80
N ASP A 628 -18.26 -8.59 -0.24
CA ASP A 628 -18.46 -7.15 -0.02
C ASP A 628 -17.31 -6.55 0.81
N GLU A 629 -16.78 -7.31 1.78
CA GLU A 629 -15.62 -6.94 2.59
C GLU A 629 -14.35 -6.76 1.75
N THR A 630 -14.07 -7.69 0.82
CA THR A 630 -12.94 -7.59 -0.10
C THR A 630 -13.07 -6.39 -1.01
N SER A 631 -14.25 -6.18 -1.59
CA SER A 631 -14.55 -5.03 -2.43
C SER A 631 -14.31 -3.71 -1.70
N LEU A 632 -14.73 -3.62 -0.43
CA LEU A 632 -14.53 -2.44 0.41
C LEU A 632 -13.07 -2.23 0.82
N ASP A 633 -12.33 -3.27 1.21
CA ASP A 633 -10.92 -3.11 1.62
C ASP A 633 -10.03 -2.66 0.46
N VAL A 634 -10.35 -3.03 -0.78
CA VAL A 634 -9.71 -2.48 -1.99
C VAL A 634 -9.93 -0.96 -2.07
N LEU A 635 -11.17 -0.48 -1.87
CA LEU A 635 -11.47 0.95 -1.87
C LEU A 635 -10.83 1.68 -0.68
N VAL A 636 -10.78 1.07 0.52
CA VAL A 636 -10.10 1.64 1.70
C VAL A 636 -8.61 1.82 1.42
N ALA A 637 -7.97 0.81 0.81
CA ALA A 637 -6.58 0.91 0.42
C ALA A 637 -6.37 1.99 -0.64
N HIS A 638 -7.27 2.10 -1.63
CA HIS A 638 -7.19 3.13 -2.65
C HIS A 638 -7.34 4.54 -2.06
N ASP A 639 -8.39 4.79 -1.26
CA ASP A 639 -8.63 6.06 -0.59
C ASP A 639 -7.44 6.49 0.26
N LYS A 640 -6.88 5.56 1.05
CA LYS A 640 -5.70 5.81 1.88
C LYS A 640 -4.47 6.22 1.08
N ASN A 641 -4.21 5.61 -0.07
CA ASN A 641 -2.97 5.81 -0.82
C ASN A 641 -3.08 6.86 -1.93
N SER A 642 -4.30 7.15 -2.39
CA SER A 642 -4.59 8.06 -3.50
C SER A 642 -5.36 9.31 -3.08
N GLY A 643 -5.80 9.42 -1.82
CA GLY A 643 -6.54 10.57 -1.31
C GLY A 643 -7.96 10.71 -1.88
N THR A 644 -8.58 9.59 -2.27
CA THR A 644 -9.95 9.54 -2.80
C THR A 644 -10.99 9.29 -1.71
N ASN A 645 -12.28 9.32 -2.09
CA ASN A 645 -13.41 9.04 -1.20
C ASN A 645 -14.33 7.93 -1.75
N LEU A 646 -13.76 6.94 -2.43
CA LEU A 646 -14.50 5.88 -3.11
C LEU A 646 -15.32 5.02 -2.14
N VAL A 647 -14.84 4.81 -0.91
CA VAL A 647 -15.61 4.08 0.12
C VAL A 647 -16.92 4.79 0.45
N GLU A 648 -16.86 6.13 0.61
CA GLU A 648 -18.05 6.94 0.88
C GLU A 648 -19.02 6.90 -0.30
N ARG A 649 -18.51 7.02 -1.53
CA ARG A 649 -19.31 6.99 -2.75
C ARG A 649 -20.01 5.65 -2.95
N ALA A 650 -19.30 4.54 -2.81
CA ALA A 650 -19.89 3.20 -2.90
C ALA A 650 -21.01 2.99 -1.87
N LYS A 651 -20.81 3.43 -0.62
CA LYS A 651 -21.84 3.38 0.44
C LYS A 651 -23.08 4.22 0.11
N ASN A 652 -22.93 5.26 -0.71
CA ASN A 652 -24.02 6.09 -1.19
C ASN A 652 -24.66 5.57 -2.50
N GLY A 653 -24.30 4.36 -2.95
CA GLY A 653 -24.83 3.77 -4.18
C GLY A 653 -24.20 4.34 -5.46
N GLU A 654 -23.01 4.91 -5.36
CA GLU A 654 -22.23 5.44 -6.49
C GLU A 654 -20.96 4.60 -6.71
N PRO A 655 -21.06 3.39 -7.26
CA PRO A 655 -19.89 2.57 -7.55
C PRO A 655 -19.01 3.17 -8.64
N MET A 656 -17.79 2.67 -8.74
CA MET A 656 -16.77 3.20 -9.63
C MET A 656 -16.36 2.24 -10.74
N LEU A 657 -16.43 2.69 -12.00
CA LEU A 657 -15.61 2.11 -13.06
C LEU A 657 -14.18 2.65 -12.89
N CYS A 658 -13.23 1.79 -12.52
CA CYS A 658 -11.83 2.21 -12.30
C CYS A 658 -11.26 2.97 -13.50
N GLN A 659 -11.66 2.55 -14.70
CA GLN A 659 -11.24 3.12 -15.96
C GLN A 659 -11.80 4.51 -16.29
N SER A 660 -12.76 5.00 -15.50
CA SER A 660 -13.24 6.38 -15.61
C SER A 660 -12.17 7.39 -15.17
N CYS A 661 -11.30 7.00 -14.23
CA CYS A 661 -10.13 7.77 -13.81
C CYS A 661 -8.85 7.30 -14.50
N HIS A 662 -8.70 5.99 -14.70
CA HIS A 662 -7.51 5.40 -15.32
C HIS A 662 -7.78 5.01 -16.78
N ALA A 663 -7.20 5.72 -17.74
CA ALA A 663 -7.43 5.42 -19.16
C ALA A 663 -7.18 3.93 -19.48
N ASP A 664 -8.01 3.34 -20.33
CA ASP A 664 -7.86 1.94 -20.73
C ASP A 664 -8.12 1.79 -22.23
N PRO A 665 -7.09 1.36 -23.01
CA PRO A 665 -7.26 1.11 -24.44
C PRO A 665 -8.36 0.10 -24.78
N VAL A 666 -8.60 -0.91 -23.92
CA VAL A 666 -9.58 -1.97 -24.23
C VAL A 666 -11.02 -1.48 -24.17
N LEU A 667 -11.31 -0.55 -23.25
CA LEU A 667 -12.62 0.07 -23.11
C LEU A 667 -12.74 1.40 -23.87
N GLY A 668 -11.63 1.90 -24.45
CA GLY A 668 -11.56 3.21 -25.09
C GLY A 668 -11.81 4.37 -24.13
N THR A 669 -11.59 4.19 -22.82
CA THR A 669 -11.83 5.24 -21.83
C THR A 669 -10.71 6.27 -21.86
N LYS A 670 -11.07 7.55 -21.77
CA LYS A 670 -10.10 8.65 -21.78
C LYS A 670 -9.34 8.78 -20.45
N GLY A 671 -10.00 8.46 -19.34
CA GLY A 671 -9.46 8.66 -17.99
C GLY A 671 -9.04 10.11 -17.70
N ASN A 672 -8.25 10.27 -16.65
CA ASN A 672 -7.51 11.49 -16.35
C ASN A 672 -6.10 11.39 -16.97
N PRO A 673 -5.68 12.32 -17.85
CA PRO A 673 -4.39 12.24 -18.54
C PRO A 673 -3.17 12.30 -17.60
N GLU A 674 -3.31 12.87 -16.40
CA GLU A 674 -2.25 12.94 -15.40
C GLU A 674 -2.04 11.61 -14.66
N LEU A 675 -3.01 10.70 -14.73
CA LEU A 675 -2.95 9.38 -14.08
C LEU A 675 -2.44 8.31 -15.04
N LEU A 676 -1.79 7.30 -14.47
CA LEU A 676 -1.38 6.11 -15.21
C LEU A 676 -2.58 5.42 -15.82
N ASN A 677 -2.41 4.83 -17.01
CA ASN A 677 -3.41 3.93 -17.58
C ASN A 677 -3.72 2.76 -16.62
N PHE A 678 -4.89 2.15 -16.75
CA PHE A 678 -5.39 1.20 -15.76
C PHE A 678 -4.45 -0.01 -15.55
N PRO A 679 -4.01 -0.73 -16.61
CA PRO A 679 -3.00 -1.79 -16.44
C PRO A 679 -1.71 -1.32 -15.77
N ALA A 680 -1.14 -0.18 -16.17
CA ALA A 680 0.11 0.33 -15.60
C ALA A 680 -0.05 0.71 -14.12
N ALA A 681 -1.19 1.28 -13.74
CA ALA A 681 -1.49 1.65 -12.36
C ALA A 681 -1.56 0.42 -11.43
N ILE A 682 -2.33 -0.60 -11.84
CA ILE A 682 -2.51 -1.82 -11.04
C ILE A 682 -1.21 -2.62 -10.97
N HIS A 683 -0.59 -2.92 -12.11
CA HIS A 683 0.62 -3.75 -12.12
C HIS A 683 1.79 -3.02 -11.45
N GLY A 684 2.00 -1.74 -11.78
CA GLY A 684 3.09 -0.95 -11.20
C GLY A 684 3.01 -0.80 -9.68
N TRP A 685 1.81 -0.65 -9.13
CA TRP A 685 1.63 -0.62 -7.67
C TRP A 685 1.92 -1.98 -7.04
N HIS A 686 1.30 -3.05 -7.54
CA HIS A 686 1.39 -4.38 -6.93
C HIS A 686 2.75 -5.04 -7.10
N ALA A 687 3.50 -4.74 -8.17
CA ALA A 687 4.85 -5.27 -8.36
C ALA A 687 5.76 -4.95 -7.18
N ASN A 688 5.60 -3.79 -6.53
CA ASN A 688 6.37 -3.41 -5.36
C ASN A 688 6.13 -4.35 -4.14
N PHE A 689 5.01 -5.06 -4.10
CA PHE A 689 4.66 -6.03 -3.05
C PHE A 689 4.89 -7.49 -3.47
N LEU A 690 5.15 -7.73 -4.75
CA LEU A 690 5.22 -9.05 -5.36
C LEU A 690 6.54 -9.30 -6.11
N THR A 691 7.59 -8.53 -5.79
CA THR A 691 8.95 -8.81 -6.29
C THR A 691 9.45 -10.16 -5.77
N ASP A 692 10.48 -10.74 -6.38
CA ASP A 692 11.17 -11.97 -5.93
C ASP A 692 10.35 -13.27 -5.95
N ARG A 693 9.24 -13.30 -6.70
CA ARG A 693 8.38 -14.47 -6.91
C ARG A 693 8.80 -15.25 -8.15
N GLU A 694 8.85 -16.57 -8.06
CA GLU A 694 9.26 -17.41 -9.19
C GLU A 694 8.10 -17.74 -10.11
N GLY A 695 8.39 -17.75 -11.42
CA GLY A 695 7.42 -18.03 -12.48
C GLY A 695 6.12 -17.24 -12.34
N MET A 696 5.01 -17.87 -12.68
CA MET A 696 3.69 -17.25 -12.64
C MET A 696 3.11 -17.02 -11.23
N GLN A 697 3.83 -17.28 -10.14
CA GLN A 697 3.29 -17.18 -8.77
C GLN A 697 2.71 -15.77 -8.48
N ALA A 698 3.38 -14.71 -8.94
CA ALA A 698 2.87 -13.35 -8.79
C ALA A 698 1.63 -13.08 -9.67
N CYS A 699 1.63 -13.57 -10.91
CA CYS A 699 0.51 -13.41 -11.83
C CYS A 699 -0.74 -14.14 -11.30
N ALA A 700 -0.57 -15.39 -10.86
CA ALA A 700 -1.63 -16.25 -10.33
C ALA A 700 -2.17 -15.78 -8.96
N ALA A 701 -1.50 -14.83 -8.31
CA ALA A 701 -2.01 -14.19 -7.11
C ALA A 701 -3.19 -13.25 -7.41
N CYS A 702 -3.33 -12.77 -8.65
CA CYS A 702 -4.41 -11.87 -9.06
C CYS A 702 -5.26 -12.44 -10.20
N HIS A 703 -4.65 -13.18 -11.13
CA HIS A 703 -5.32 -13.78 -12.27
C HIS A 703 -5.77 -15.22 -11.99
N PRO A 704 -6.85 -15.69 -12.64
CA PRO A 704 -7.41 -17.02 -12.44
C PRO A 704 -6.58 -18.10 -13.17
N SER A 705 -5.27 -18.13 -12.92
CA SER A 705 -4.29 -18.95 -13.65
C SER A 705 -3.64 -20.03 -12.79
N ARG A 706 -3.96 -20.09 -11.50
CA ARG A 706 -3.43 -21.10 -10.58
C ARG A 706 -3.62 -22.53 -11.14
N PRO A 707 -2.56 -23.36 -11.22
CA PRO A 707 -2.67 -24.75 -11.67
C PRO A 707 -3.62 -25.57 -10.80
N ASP A 708 -3.69 -25.25 -9.51
CA ASP A 708 -4.54 -25.89 -8.51
C ASP A 708 -5.89 -25.17 -8.31
N GLY A 709 -6.13 -24.03 -8.95
CA GLY A 709 -7.39 -23.30 -8.93
C GLY A 709 -8.46 -23.90 -9.88
N PRO A 710 -9.71 -23.43 -9.84
CA PRO A 710 -10.79 -23.94 -10.67
C PRO A 710 -10.67 -23.52 -12.14
N THR A 711 -10.17 -22.31 -12.43
CA THR A 711 -10.26 -21.76 -13.78
C THR A 711 -9.11 -22.22 -14.68
N GLN A 712 -7.85 -21.89 -14.38
CA GLN A 712 -6.70 -22.10 -15.28
C GLN A 712 -6.85 -21.32 -16.61
N CYS A 713 -6.76 -19.99 -16.54
CA CYS A 713 -6.84 -19.09 -17.69
C CYS A 713 -5.90 -19.48 -18.83
N PHE A 714 -4.66 -19.88 -18.50
CA PHE A 714 -3.71 -20.43 -19.45
C PHE A 714 -3.79 -21.96 -19.43
N ARG A 715 -4.45 -22.52 -20.45
CA ARG A 715 -4.79 -23.96 -20.54
C ARG A 715 -4.57 -24.58 -21.92
N SER A 716 -3.90 -23.87 -22.80
CA SER A 716 -3.41 -24.44 -24.05
C SER A 716 -2.29 -25.45 -23.79
N HIS A 717 -1.95 -26.27 -24.79
CA HIS A 717 -0.80 -27.19 -24.73
C HIS A 717 0.50 -26.54 -24.26
N HIS A 718 0.72 -25.27 -24.59
CA HIS A 718 1.86 -24.48 -24.11
C HIS A 718 2.01 -24.46 -22.58
N SER A 719 0.91 -24.54 -21.82
CA SER A 719 0.94 -24.50 -20.36
C SER A 719 1.50 -25.78 -19.72
N GLU A 720 1.79 -26.83 -20.51
CA GLU A 720 2.51 -28.02 -20.03
C GLU A 720 4.00 -27.76 -19.80
N PHE A 721 4.59 -26.75 -20.46
CA PHE A 721 6.02 -26.48 -20.41
C PHE A 721 6.39 -24.99 -20.32
N MET A 722 5.41 -24.08 -20.41
CA MET A 722 5.58 -22.63 -20.22
C MET A 722 4.59 -22.11 -19.17
N ASP A 723 4.88 -20.92 -18.65
CA ASP A 723 3.95 -20.14 -17.85
C ASP A 723 3.81 -18.70 -18.38
N CYS A 724 3.05 -17.85 -17.67
CA CYS A 724 2.80 -16.48 -18.09
C CYS A 724 4.09 -15.64 -18.28
N THR A 725 5.16 -15.99 -17.55
CA THR A 725 6.39 -15.19 -17.52
C THR A 725 7.28 -15.40 -18.74
N ASN A 726 7.16 -16.55 -19.42
CA ASN A 726 7.84 -16.76 -20.70
C ASN A 726 7.40 -15.75 -21.77
N CYS A 727 6.10 -15.41 -21.79
CA CYS A 727 5.53 -14.48 -22.76
C CYS A 727 5.56 -13.02 -22.26
N HIS A 728 5.19 -12.77 -21.00
CA HIS A 728 4.96 -11.43 -20.48
C HIS A 728 6.06 -10.91 -19.55
N GLY A 729 7.06 -11.74 -19.21
CA GLY A 729 8.10 -11.45 -18.22
C GLY A 729 7.62 -11.69 -16.79
N THR A 730 8.53 -11.54 -15.81
CA THR A 730 8.16 -11.56 -14.39
C THR A 730 7.25 -10.37 -14.04
N MET A 731 6.68 -10.33 -12.83
CA MET A 731 5.83 -9.21 -12.40
C MET A 731 6.57 -7.87 -12.48
N GLU A 732 7.86 -7.88 -12.15
CA GLU A 732 8.75 -6.72 -12.25
C GLU A 732 8.92 -6.29 -13.72
N ASP A 733 9.29 -7.21 -14.59
CA ASP A 733 9.52 -6.96 -16.02
C ASP A 733 8.24 -6.47 -16.72
N HIS A 734 7.12 -7.15 -16.48
CA HIS A 734 5.81 -6.81 -17.01
C HIS A 734 5.42 -5.37 -16.59
N SER A 735 5.57 -5.06 -15.31
CA SER A 735 5.23 -3.74 -14.77
C SER A 735 6.15 -2.66 -15.32
N LEU A 736 7.45 -2.92 -15.44
CA LEU A 736 8.41 -1.99 -16.03
C LEU A 736 8.09 -1.70 -17.49
N SER A 737 7.67 -2.69 -18.28
CA SER A 737 7.28 -2.48 -19.70
C SER A 737 6.10 -1.51 -19.84
N LEU A 738 5.12 -1.60 -18.94
CA LEU A 738 3.95 -0.72 -18.90
C LEU A 738 4.31 0.67 -18.35
N LEU A 739 5.06 0.73 -17.25
CA LEU A 739 5.45 1.98 -16.60
C LEU A 739 6.41 2.80 -17.47
N LYS A 740 7.30 2.16 -18.22
CA LYS A 740 8.22 2.85 -19.13
C LYS A 740 7.45 3.57 -20.25
N HIS A 741 6.41 2.94 -20.81
CA HIS A 741 5.53 3.60 -21.78
C HIS A 741 4.88 4.86 -21.19
N GLU A 742 4.36 4.77 -19.96
CA GLU A 742 3.72 5.90 -19.27
C GLU A 742 4.72 6.99 -18.85
N LEU A 743 5.97 6.60 -18.53
CA LEU A 743 7.07 7.53 -18.24
C LEU A 743 7.45 8.33 -19.49
N ASP A 744 7.55 7.67 -20.64
CA ASP A 744 7.82 8.31 -21.94
C ASP A 744 6.68 9.26 -22.34
N ALA A 745 5.44 8.95 -21.91
CA ALA A 745 4.29 9.83 -22.03
C ALA A 745 4.26 10.99 -21.01
N GLY A 746 5.28 11.14 -20.16
CA GLY A 746 5.44 12.25 -19.22
C GLY A 746 4.68 12.11 -17.91
N LYS A 747 4.11 10.94 -17.60
CA LYS A 747 3.29 10.76 -16.40
C LYS A 747 4.14 10.52 -15.15
N LYS A 748 4.12 11.50 -14.24
CA LYS A 748 4.96 11.52 -13.02
C LYS A 748 4.78 10.29 -12.12
N GLY A 749 3.59 9.69 -12.11
CA GLY A 749 3.30 8.50 -11.31
C GLY A 749 4.19 7.30 -11.67
N ALA A 750 4.69 7.22 -12.91
CA ALA A 750 5.46 6.08 -13.40
C ALA A 750 6.82 5.98 -12.70
N ALA A 751 7.60 7.08 -12.70
CA ALA A 751 8.93 7.12 -12.09
C ALA A 751 8.92 6.66 -10.63
N ARG A 752 7.91 7.10 -9.86
CA ARG A 752 7.73 6.70 -8.45
C ARG A 752 7.53 5.19 -8.29
N LEU A 753 6.75 4.55 -9.17
CA LEU A 753 6.47 3.12 -9.07
C LEU A 753 7.63 2.25 -9.58
N MET A 754 8.49 2.81 -10.45
CA MET A 754 9.68 2.14 -11.00
C MET A 754 10.87 2.17 -10.03
N GLU A 755 10.93 3.12 -9.09
CA GLU A 755 12.08 3.39 -8.22
C GLU A 755 12.66 2.15 -7.52
N ASN A 756 11.79 1.24 -7.08
CA ASN A 756 12.18 0.04 -6.32
C ASN A 756 12.03 -1.27 -7.12
N LEU A 757 11.86 -1.20 -8.44
CA LEU A 757 11.73 -2.36 -9.30
C LEU A 757 13.02 -2.56 -10.11
N GLN A 758 13.45 -3.81 -10.22
CA GLN A 758 14.57 -4.21 -11.07
C GLN A 758 14.09 -5.31 -12.01
N PRO A 759 14.46 -5.24 -13.31
CA PRO A 759 14.13 -6.30 -14.25
C PRO A 759 14.85 -7.59 -13.87
N ARG A 760 14.29 -8.71 -14.32
CA ARG A 760 14.82 -10.06 -14.06
C ARG A 760 15.14 -10.82 -15.32
N VAL A 761 14.48 -10.49 -16.43
CA VAL A 761 14.75 -11.12 -17.73
C VAL A 761 15.84 -10.38 -18.51
N VAL A 762 15.91 -9.05 -18.40
CA VAL A 762 16.95 -8.20 -19.01
C VAL A 762 17.86 -7.59 -17.93
N GLU A 763 19.06 -7.12 -18.30
CA GLU A 763 20.04 -6.65 -17.31
C GLU A 763 19.64 -5.31 -16.68
N THR A 764 19.01 -4.43 -17.45
CA THR A 764 18.71 -3.05 -17.02
C THR A 764 17.33 -2.57 -17.47
N VAL A 765 16.78 -1.60 -16.75
CA VAL A 765 15.51 -0.92 -17.12
C VAL A 765 15.61 -0.26 -18.51
N ALA A 766 16.82 0.11 -18.94
CA ALA A 766 17.05 0.69 -20.26
C ALA A 766 16.74 -0.31 -21.39
N GLU A 767 16.96 -1.61 -21.16
CA GLU A 767 16.71 -2.69 -22.13
C GLU A 767 15.26 -3.15 -22.19
N ILE A 768 14.41 -2.75 -21.24
CA ILE A 768 12.97 -3.03 -21.28
C ILE A 768 12.34 -2.25 -22.45
N ASN A 769 11.70 -2.94 -23.39
CA ASN A 769 10.93 -2.31 -24.45
C ASN A 769 9.56 -1.88 -23.90
N PRO A 770 9.22 -0.57 -23.96
CA PRO A 770 7.95 -0.09 -23.48
C PRO A 770 6.80 -0.67 -24.33
N ARG A 771 5.65 -0.90 -23.71
CA ARG A 771 4.48 -1.45 -24.40
C ARG A 771 3.19 -0.76 -23.97
N LEU A 772 2.30 -0.52 -24.92
CA LEU A 772 0.93 -0.13 -24.63
C LEU A 772 0.08 -1.39 -24.42
N PRO A 773 -0.61 -1.54 -23.27
CA PRO A 773 -1.41 -2.73 -23.01
C PRO A 773 -2.49 -2.91 -24.07
N TRP A 774 -2.82 -4.17 -24.40
CA TRP A 774 -3.83 -4.58 -25.38
C TRP A 774 -3.49 -4.31 -26.86
N LEU A 775 -2.41 -3.56 -27.15
CA LEU A 775 -1.94 -3.29 -28.52
C LEU A 775 -0.57 -3.92 -28.78
N ASN A 776 0.34 -3.79 -27.81
CA ASN A 776 1.69 -4.35 -27.87
C ASN A 776 1.74 -5.57 -26.93
N GLU A 777 1.48 -6.74 -27.50
CA GLU A 777 1.41 -8.04 -26.79
C GLU A 777 2.41 -9.04 -27.40
N PRO A 778 2.70 -10.17 -26.72
CA PRO A 778 3.58 -11.21 -27.26
C PRO A 778 3.06 -11.77 -28.60
N ASP A 779 3.97 -11.97 -29.55
CA ASP A 779 3.67 -12.58 -30.85
C ASP A 779 4.02 -14.07 -30.83
N CYS A 780 3.16 -14.92 -31.41
CA CYS A 780 3.44 -16.34 -31.55
C CYS A 780 4.68 -16.59 -32.42
N LEU A 781 4.98 -15.72 -33.38
CA LEU A 781 6.14 -15.85 -34.27
C LEU A 781 7.49 -15.61 -33.57
N ASN A 782 7.49 -15.10 -32.33
CA ASN A 782 8.71 -15.00 -31.52
C ASN A 782 9.28 -16.37 -31.15
N CYS A 783 8.40 -17.36 -30.98
CA CYS A 783 8.76 -18.75 -30.71
C CYS A 783 8.51 -19.66 -31.93
N HIS A 784 7.69 -19.19 -32.89
CA HIS A 784 7.35 -19.92 -34.11
C HIS A 784 7.99 -19.33 -35.37
N GLU A 785 9.30 -19.50 -35.49
CA GLU A 785 10.07 -19.09 -36.67
C GLU A 785 9.55 -19.83 -37.91
N GLU A 786 9.16 -19.08 -38.95
CA GLU A 786 8.56 -19.64 -40.18
C GLU A 786 7.40 -20.63 -39.93
N PHE A 787 6.61 -20.39 -38.87
CA PHE A 787 5.49 -21.24 -38.43
C PHE A 787 5.89 -22.67 -37.99
N GLU A 788 7.19 -22.91 -37.77
CA GLU A 788 7.72 -24.11 -37.11
C GLU A 788 8.00 -23.85 -35.63
N MET A 789 8.45 -24.87 -34.90
CA MET A 789 8.94 -24.67 -33.53
C MET A 789 10.36 -24.12 -33.58
N GLY A 790 10.54 -22.87 -33.14
CA GLY A 790 11.85 -22.24 -33.03
C GLY A 790 12.68 -22.78 -31.86
N ASN A 791 13.81 -22.13 -31.58
CA ASN A 791 14.75 -22.56 -30.53
C ASN A 791 14.47 -21.96 -29.15
N THR A 792 13.47 -21.09 -29.02
CA THR A 792 13.14 -20.40 -27.77
C THR A 792 11.67 -20.57 -27.40
N THR A 793 11.40 -20.58 -26.11
CA THR A 793 10.04 -20.52 -25.53
C THR A 793 9.75 -19.16 -24.89
N ASP A 794 10.74 -18.27 -24.86
CA ASP A 794 10.61 -16.93 -24.31
C ASP A 794 10.30 -15.92 -25.40
N ALA A 795 9.21 -15.18 -25.21
CA ALA A 795 8.72 -14.13 -26.11
C ALA A 795 8.74 -12.74 -25.47
N PHE A 796 9.16 -12.63 -24.20
CA PHE A 796 9.24 -11.36 -23.48
C PHE A 796 10.08 -10.32 -24.23
N ASN A 797 9.72 -9.05 -24.04
CA ASN A 797 10.40 -7.87 -24.58
C ASN A 797 10.29 -7.69 -26.09
N THR A 798 9.56 -8.55 -26.80
CA THR A 798 9.30 -8.43 -28.24
C THR A 798 7.79 -8.39 -28.46
N TRP A 799 7.30 -7.22 -28.86
CA TRP A 799 5.87 -6.93 -28.92
C TRP A 799 5.37 -6.80 -30.36
N THR A 800 4.10 -7.13 -30.58
CA THR A 800 3.38 -6.74 -31.80
C THR A 800 3.43 -5.23 -32.00
N GLU A 801 3.54 -4.78 -33.26
CA GLU A 801 3.58 -3.34 -33.56
C GLU A 801 2.24 -2.65 -33.32
N ASN A 802 1.13 -3.32 -33.68
CA ASN A 802 -0.22 -2.78 -33.63
C ASN A 802 -1.27 -3.89 -33.45
N ALA A 803 -2.54 -3.50 -33.44
CA ALA A 803 -3.66 -4.40 -33.21
C ALA A 803 -3.84 -5.48 -34.30
N GLU A 804 -3.44 -5.24 -35.56
CA GLU A 804 -3.55 -6.22 -36.66
C GLU A 804 -2.54 -7.36 -36.46
N GLY A 805 -1.41 -7.07 -35.83
CA GLY A 805 -0.40 -8.06 -35.47
C GLY A 805 -0.83 -9.04 -34.37
N LEU A 806 -1.90 -8.74 -33.62
CA LEU A 806 -2.36 -9.61 -32.55
C LEU A 806 -2.89 -10.94 -33.09
N TYR A 807 -2.54 -12.05 -32.43
CA TYR A 807 -3.01 -13.39 -32.80
C TYR A 807 -4.55 -13.47 -32.99
N ARG A 808 -5.32 -12.81 -32.12
CA ARG A 808 -6.79 -12.76 -32.19
C ARG A 808 -7.35 -12.03 -33.42
N ASN A 809 -6.54 -11.19 -34.07
CA ASN A 809 -6.92 -10.39 -35.23
C ASN A 809 -6.25 -10.86 -36.53
N ARG A 810 -5.27 -11.76 -36.42
CA ARG A 810 -4.43 -12.21 -37.53
C ARG A 810 -5.18 -13.21 -38.43
N HIS A 811 -4.97 -13.05 -39.73
CA HIS A 811 -5.39 -14.01 -40.75
C HIS A 811 -4.21 -14.84 -41.24
N ASP A 812 -4.54 -15.95 -41.89
CA ASP A 812 -3.62 -16.68 -42.74
C ASP A 812 -3.14 -15.82 -43.94
N GLN A 813 -2.14 -16.32 -44.68
CA GLN A 813 -1.54 -15.63 -45.83
C GLN A 813 -2.51 -15.40 -46.99
N MET A 814 -3.63 -16.13 -47.06
CA MET A 814 -4.67 -15.90 -48.07
C MET A 814 -5.71 -14.86 -47.63
N GLU A 815 -5.59 -14.28 -46.43
CA GLU A 815 -6.59 -13.38 -45.84
C GLU A 815 -8.01 -14.00 -45.82
N ALA A 816 -8.07 -15.32 -45.62
CA ALA A 816 -9.29 -16.09 -45.61
C ALA A 816 -9.66 -16.48 -44.17
N MET A 817 -8.81 -17.28 -43.53
CA MET A 817 -9.09 -17.87 -42.24
C MET A 817 -8.44 -17.05 -41.13
N MET A 818 -9.22 -16.74 -40.09
CA MET A 818 -8.68 -16.20 -38.85
C MET A 818 -7.86 -17.27 -38.14
N CYS A 819 -6.71 -16.91 -37.56
CA CYS A 819 -5.86 -17.89 -36.86
C CYS A 819 -6.63 -18.62 -35.75
N GLU A 820 -7.45 -17.91 -34.97
CA GLU A 820 -8.26 -18.49 -33.89
C GLU A 820 -9.34 -19.46 -34.39
N ALA A 821 -9.81 -19.33 -35.64
CA ALA A 821 -10.79 -20.26 -36.21
C ALA A 821 -10.22 -21.68 -36.28
N CYS A 822 -8.94 -21.81 -36.63
CA CYS A 822 -8.26 -23.10 -36.78
C CYS A 822 -7.55 -23.56 -35.49
N HIS A 823 -7.00 -22.62 -34.73
CA HIS A 823 -6.13 -22.92 -33.60
C HIS A 823 -6.78 -22.74 -32.23
N GLY A 824 -7.97 -22.13 -32.14
CA GLY A 824 -8.64 -21.81 -30.88
C GLY A 824 -8.25 -20.43 -30.33
N SER A 825 -8.89 -20.02 -29.23
CA SER A 825 -8.67 -18.70 -28.63
C SER A 825 -7.26 -18.54 -28.05
N THR A 826 -6.77 -17.30 -27.97
CA THR A 826 -5.59 -16.94 -27.14
C THR A 826 -5.59 -17.68 -25.79
N HIS A 827 -4.44 -18.17 -25.30
CA HIS A 827 -4.32 -18.95 -24.04
C HIS A 827 -5.10 -20.29 -23.94
N ALA A 828 -5.90 -20.63 -24.94
CA ALA A 828 -6.66 -21.87 -25.05
C ALA A 828 -6.48 -22.52 -26.44
N VAL A 829 -5.29 -22.34 -27.04
CA VAL A 829 -4.95 -22.91 -28.34
C VAL A 829 -4.86 -24.44 -28.28
N TYR A 830 -5.28 -25.09 -29.36
CA TYR A 830 -5.34 -26.55 -29.46
C TYR A 830 -3.95 -27.19 -29.53
N PRO A 831 -3.74 -28.37 -28.91
CA PRO A 831 -4.67 -29.09 -28.03
C PRO A 831 -4.91 -28.36 -26.69
N ALA A 832 -6.16 -28.14 -26.32
CA ALA A 832 -6.55 -27.44 -25.10
C ALA A 832 -7.12 -28.44 -24.08
N THR A 833 -6.29 -29.40 -23.66
CA THR A 833 -6.71 -30.57 -22.87
C THR A 833 -6.69 -30.35 -21.36
N LEU A 834 -6.17 -29.20 -20.90
CA LEU A 834 -5.93 -28.94 -19.48
C LEU A 834 -7.12 -28.28 -18.76
N ASN A 835 -8.31 -28.30 -19.35
CA ASN A 835 -9.51 -27.74 -18.73
C ASN A 835 -10.04 -28.65 -17.61
N LYS A 836 -10.02 -28.16 -16.36
CA LYS A 836 -10.55 -28.88 -15.19
C LYS A 836 -12.04 -29.19 -15.23
N PHE A 837 -12.83 -28.51 -16.05
CA PHE A 837 -14.26 -28.78 -16.23
C PHE A 837 -14.55 -29.79 -17.35
N GLY A 838 -13.51 -30.38 -17.94
CA GLY A 838 -13.60 -31.45 -18.93
C GLY A 838 -12.53 -31.31 -20.00
N THR A 839 -11.74 -32.37 -20.19
CA THR A 839 -10.58 -32.39 -21.11
C THR A 839 -10.91 -32.05 -22.56
N ASN A 840 -12.16 -32.24 -22.98
CA ASN A 840 -12.65 -31.99 -24.34
C ASN A 840 -13.43 -30.67 -24.47
N ARG A 841 -13.57 -29.90 -23.40
CA ARG A 841 -14.48 -28.74 -23.33
C ARG A 841 -14.06 -27.61 -24.26
N ASP A 842 -12.75 -27.34 -24.37
CA ASP A 842 -12.24 -26.34 -25.33
C ASP A 842 -12.07 -26.93 -26.74
N SER A 843 -11.76 -28.21 -26.87
CA SER A 843 -11.47 -28.86 -28.16
C SER A 843 -12.70 -29.46 -28.89
N ILE A 844 -13.90 -28.89 -28.72
CA ILE A 844 -15.14 -29.44 -29.29
C ILE A 844 -15.07 -29.54 -30.83
N GLN A 845 -14.56 -28.51 -31.49
CA GLN A 845 -14.54 -28.41 -32.95
C GLN A 845 -13.51 -29.34 -33.61
N PRO A 846 -12.25 -29.41 -33.14
CA PRO A 846 -11.35 -30.47 -33.57
C PRO A 846 -11.97 -31.87 -33.45
N LEU A 847 -12.64 -32.16 -32.33
CA LEU A 847 -13.28 -33.46 -32.12
C LEU A 847 -14.44 -33.68 -33.08
N GLN A 848 -15.25 -32.65 -33.34
CA GLN A 848 -16.34 -32.69 -34.32
C GLN A 848 -15.82 -32.97 -35.73
N TYR A 849 -14.83 -32.23 -36.21
CA TYR A 849 -14.49 -32.20 -37.63
C TYR A 849 -13.40 -33.20 -38.03
N GLN A 850 -12.46 -33.54 -37.13
CA GLN A 850 -11.31 -34.41 -37.45
C GLN A 850 -11.13 -35.57 -36.46
N GLY A 851 -11.98 -35.71 -35.45
CA GLY A 851 -11.93 -36.82 -34.49
C GLY A 851 -10.70 -36.82 -33.57
N ASN A 852 -9.97 -35.70 -33.49
CA ASN A 852 -8.82 -35.51 -32.61
C ASN A 852 -8.80 -34.07 -32.06
N ASN A 853 -7.88 -33.74 -31.15
CA ASN A 853 -7.85 -32.45 -30.45
C ASN A 853 -6.80 -31.45 -30.97
N ARG A 854 -6.18 -31.71 -32.12
CA ARG A 854 -5.16 -30.83 -32.72
C ARG A 854 -5.80 -29.64 -33.44
N PRO A 855 -5.02 -28.60 -33.79
CA PRO A 855 -5.50 -27.54 -34.68
C PRO A 855 -6.19 -28.08 -35.94
N ILE A 856 -7.24 -27.37 -36.36
CA ILE A 856 -8.02 -27.72 -37.54
C ILE A 856 -7.16 -27.48 -38.79
N GLY A 857 -7.08 -28.50 -39.64
CA GLY A 857 -6.21 -28.48 -40.83
C GLY A 857 -5.06 -29.50 -40.78
N ASN A 858 -4.90 -30.25 -39.70
CA ASN A 858 -3.96 -31.39 -39.64
C ASN A 858 -4.34 -32.53 -40.62
N ASP A 859 -5.57 -32.51 -41.14
CA ASP A 859 -6.00 -33.12 -42.40
C ASP A 859 -6.79 -32.03 -43.14
N CYS A 860 -6.21 -31.46 -44.21
CA CYS A 860 -6.77 -30.30 -44.92
C CYS A 860 -8.17 -30.57 -45.50
N THR A 861 -8.58 -31.83 -45.51
CA THR A 861 -9.85 -32.28 -46.07
C THR A 861 -11.07 -32.03 -45.17
N VAL A 862 -10.88 -31.37 -44.01
CA VAL A 862 -11.99 -30.78 -43.25
C VAL A 862 -12.73 -29.77 -44.13
N CYS A 863 -12.01 -28.82 -44.73
CA CYS A 863 -12.58 -27.82 -45.62
C CYS A 863 -12.46 -28.21 -47.09
N HIS A 864 -11.35 -28.82 -47.49
CA HIS A 864 -11.11 -29.20 -48.88
C HIS A 864 -11.73 -30.57 -49.22
N THR A 865 -12.35 -30.73 -50.38
CA THR A 865 -12.82 -32.07 -50.82
C THR A 865 -11.71 -32.91 -51.44
N VAL A 866 -10.58 -32.30 -51.75
CA VAL A 866 -9.34 -32.96 -52.21
C VAL A 866 -8.16 -32.48 -51.39
N GLN A 867 -7.13 -33.31 -51.24
CA GLN A 867 -5.91 -32.90 -50.54
C GLN A 867 -5.18 -31.83 -51.38
N PRO A 868 -4.96 -30.62 -50.84
CA PRO A 868 -4.20 -29.59 -51.54
C PRO A 868 -2.72 -29.97 -51.71
N GLU A 869 -2.13 -29.57 -52.84
CA GLU A 869 -0.72 -29.86 -53.20
C GLU A 869 0.25 -28.73 -52.81
N PHE A 870 -0.25 -27.58 -52.35
CA PHE A 870 0.54 -26.42 -51.96
C PHE A 870 0.04 -25.78 -50.66
N GLU A 871 0.95 -25.12 -49.95
CA GLU A 871 0.67 -24.44 -48.68
C GLU A 871 0.09 -23.04 -48.97
N GLY A 872 -1.23 -22.90 -48.89
CA GLY A 872 -1.91 -21.62 -49.11
C GLY A 872 -1.98 -20.75 -47.86
N HIS A 873 -2.25 -21.36 -46.70
CA HIS A 873 -2.57 -20.62 -45.47
C HIS A 873 -1.33 -20.07 -44.75
N HIS A 874 -0.28 -20.85 -44.62
CA HIS A 874 1.04 -20.41 -44.16
C HIS A 874 2.06 -21.53 -44.42
N PRO A 875 3.38 -21.25 -44.41
CA PRO A 875 4.41 -22.28 -44.42
C PRO A 875 4.14 -23.35 -43.36
N ASN A 876 4.42 -24.61 -43.67
CA ASN A 876 4.24 -25.75 -42.77
C ASN A 876 2.78 -26.01 -42.35
N SER A 877 1.82 -25.54 -43.16
CA SER A 877 0.40 -25.84 -43.02
C SER A 877 0.03 -27.23 -43.56
N LEU A 878 0.79 -27.76 -44.53
CA LEU A 878 0.65 -29.14 -45.00
C LEU A 878 1.55 -30.07 -44.19
N ARG A 879 1.12 -30.40 -42.98
CA ARG A 879 1.80 -31.43 -42.17
C ARG A 879 1.45 -32.81 -42.72
N LEU A 880 2.31 -33.35 -43.60
CA LEU A 880 2.23 -34.71 -44.15
C LEU A 880 2.37 -35.80 -43.07
#